data_AF-A0A015K006-F1
#
_entry.id   AF-A0A015K006-F1
#
_cell.length_a   1.000
_cell.length_b   1.000
_cell.length_c   1.000
_cell.angle_alpha   90.00
_cell.angle_beta   90.00
_cell.angle_gamma   90.00
#
_symmetry.space_group_name_H-M   'P 1'
#
loop_
_entity.id
_entity.type
_entity.pdbx_description
1 polymer ?
#
loop_
_entity_poly.entity_id
_entity_poly.type
_entity_poly.pdbx_seq_one_letter_code
_entity_poly.pdbx_strand_id
1 'polypeptide(L)'
;MTDSLNYLTVNKLIKIIIKKHSQGITFDIFDQIQQLINEEILQLNQTVDNFINWLTNNQKEAKYNWFLGLFYYYKIINIVTEEDKVKVFQLFSKASEVNFSLAQIYLAICYIEGYGTEKNQYLAFEWYKKSVNNKSTIGQLYLGYCYENGIGIEKDEKHAVYWYEKANNDNIITAKLYLANYYKLGKGVKKDEKKAFEYYKILAEDNEIADAQLQLGNCYNHGIGTKKDNILAKCWYSKARKSGSIAAKDIPKDCEINSHKILISKRLNQFRLYYFGKLLLRMRYDKAFHYFEKAAEIGNKVAQHNLGCCYRDGIGGVEKNERRAFELFKKSAEQSYTDGIFRLGYCYDKGVGTSINKVKAFQLYECAAKKGNLEAQNNLGHLYEKGEGTEKDLKEAIRWYKEASDNGNRLSQYNLAVCYENEIGVKKSDDKAFGYYKKSAKYRRPYTLNLFYGNEINFEKDIIKAFEYYKKASKQKYIEAQYKVAYFYDKGIGTKTNKKEAFKLYKKLAKRGNKFAQIRLGTFYEKEKKFEEAFYWYNEAKENEIALFNLGRCYEYGIGIEKNENKAFECYEKSADQGYTDGKFRLGNFYNEGIGTEINKEKAYELYKDAAENGNKLAQNVLGFFYEKGHGTEKNVETAFFWYEKAAVNGNEIAQYNLGICYENGIGVKKDENKAFEYYIKSAEQGYLNAKYRVAECYYKGIGTDINKEEALKLYEETAEKQNKSAQYSLGSLYENGDGIEKNDEMAFFWYEKAVNNGSEIALYNLGRCYELGIGVKKNEVKAFGYYKKSNEQGYPNAKYKVAECYNKGIGTDTDKKEALKLYKEAAEKENKFAQYSLGSLYENGDGIEKNDETAFFWYEKAANNGSEVALYNLGRCYEHGIGVKRDEVEAFKFYERSNKLGYPNAQYKIAYYGNKEIELHEKTVDKEYKFL
;
A
#
# COMPACT_ATOMS: atom_id res chain seq x y z
N MET A 1 9.33 -49.00 31.34
CA MET A 1 8.85 -48.62 29.98
C MET A 1 9.56 -47.36 29.48
N THR A 2 9.68 -46.33 30.33
CA THR A 2 10.42 -45.07 30.09
C THR A 2 11.91 -45.25 29.78
N ASP A 3 12.64 -46.12 30.51
CA ASP A 3 14.07 -46.35 30.25
C ASP A 3 14.35 -47.01 28.89
N SER A 4 13.48 -47.92 28.44
CA SER A 4 13.59 -48.57 27.12
C SER A 4 13.32 -47.58 25.98
N LEU A 5 12.36 -46.68 26.18
CA LEU A 5 12.04 -45.61 25.25
C LEU A 5 13.20 -44.59 25.14
N ASN A 6 13.79 -44.18 26.28
CA ASN A 6 14.94 -43.27 26.30
C ASN A 6 16.17 -43.89 25.62
N TYR A 7 16.44 -45.17 25.87
CA TYR A 7 17.52 -45.90 25.20
C TYR A 7 17.36 -45.91 23.67
N LEU A 8 16.17 -46.23 23.15
CA LEU A 8 15.90 -46.25 21.71
C LEU A 8 16.07 -44.87 21.08
N THR A 9 15.53 -43.84 21.73
CA THR A 9 15.61 -42.46 21.24
C THR A 9 17.04 -41.91 21.24
N VAL A 10 17.78 -42.05 22.35
CA VAL A 10 19.17 -41.59 22.45
C VAL A 10 20.03 -42.24 21.36
N ASN A 11 19.92 -43.54 21.15
CA ASN A 11 20.69 -44.24 20.13
C ASN A 11 20.29 -43.83 18.71
N LYS A 12 19.01 -43.57 18.44
CA LYS A 12 18.53 -43.02 17.16
C LYS A 12 19.15 -41.64 16.89
N LEU A 13 19.13 -40.75 17.88
CA LEU A 13 19.70 -39.40 17.77
C LEU A 13 21.21 -39.44 17.53
N ILE A 14 21.96 -40.22 18.32
CA ILE A 14 23.39 -40.43 18.13
C ILE A 14 23.70 -40.90 16.70
N LYS A 15 22.93 -41.87 16.19
CA LYS A 15 23.12 -42.38 14.82
C LYS A 15 22.86 -41.30 13.75
N ILE A 16 21.84 -40.47 13.92
CA ILE A 16 21.53 -39.35 13.01
C ILE A 16 22.66 -38.32 13.03
N ILE A 17 23.16 -37.96 14.22
CA ILE A 17 24.20 -36.95 14.38
C ILE A 17 25.54 -37.45 13.81
N ILE A 18 25.91 -38.71 14.08
CA ILE A 18 27.08 -39.34 13.47
C ILE A 18 26.98 -39.32 11.94
N LYS A 19 25.80 -39.69 11.39
CA LYS A 19 25.56 -39.66 9.94
C LYS A 19 25.71 -38.25 9.38
N LYS A 20 25.17 -37.23 10.04
CA LYS A 20 25.32 -35.83 9.60
C LYS A 20 26.78 -35.36 9.63
N HIS A 21 27.53 -35.69 10.68
CA HIS A 21 28.98 -35.40 10.73
C HIS A 21 29.75 -36.10 9.61
N SER A 22 29.38 -37.35 9.27
CA SER A 22 30.00 -38.08 8.15
C SER A 22 29.68 -37.51 6.77
N GLN A 23 28.63 -36.68 6.64
CA GLN A 23 28.28 -35.97 5.41
C GLN A 23 28.97 -34.60 5.30
N GLY A 24 29.51 -34.09 6.43
CA GLY A 24 30.48 -32.99 6.42
C GLY A 24 29.96 -31.65 5.92
N ILE A 25 28.79 -31.19 6.38
CA ILE A 25 28.25 -29.83 6.16
C ILE A 25 28.59 -28.97 7.39
N THR A 26 29.84 -28.54 7.54
CA THR A 26 30.35 -28.10 8.85
C THR A 26 29.77 -26.79 9.39
N PHE A 27 29.38 -25.84 8.54
CA PHE A 27 29.03 -24.48 9.02
C PHE A 27 27.63 -24.36 9.64
N ASP A 28 26.69 -25.24 9.29
CA ASP A 28 25.33 -25.25 9.88
C ASP A 28 25.09 -26.47 10.77
N ILE A 29 25.99 -27.46 10.80
CA ILE A 29 25.78 -28.71 11.55
C ILE A 29 25.61 -28.46 13.05
N PHE A 30 26.33 -27.49 13.62
CA PHE A 30 26.29 -27.23 15.06
C PHE A 30 24.97 -26.61 15.51
N ASP A 31 24.45 -25.62 14.77
CA ASP A 31 23.13 -25.03 15.02
C ASP A 31 21.99 -25.99 14.65
N GLN A 32 22.15 -26.78 13.57
CA GLN A 32 21.18 -27.82 13.19
C GLN A 32 21.12 -28.96 14.20
N ILE A 33 22.24 -29.36 14.82
CA ILE A 33 22.25 -30.40 15.86
C ILE A 33 21.45 -29.91 17.07
N GLN A 34 21.63 -28.66 17.49
CA GLN A 34 20.84 -28.07 18.58
C GLN A 34 19.34 -28.07 18.23
N GLN A 35 18.97 -27.63 17.03
CA GLN A 35 17.58 -27.65 16.56
C GLN A 35 17.00 -29.06 16.47
N LEU A 36 17.72 -30.02 15.91
CA LEU A 36 17.30 -31.42 15.80
C LEU A 36 17.07 -32.06 17.16
N ILE A 37 17.97 -31.79 18.12
CA ILE A 37 17.81 -32.28 19.50
C ILE A 37 16.56 -31.64 20.11
N ASN A 38 16.37 -30.32 19.97
CA ASN A 38 15.19 -29.63 20.50
C ASN A 38 13.87 -30.10 19.85
N GLU A 39 13.84 -30.31 18.54
CA GLU A 39 12.66 -30.77 17.80
C GLU A 39 12.23 -32.18 18.18
N GLU A 40 13.17 -33.12 18.30
CA GLU A 40 12.86 -34.50 18.72
C GLU A 40 12.48 -34.56 20.21
N ILE A 41 13.05 -33.71 21.07
CA ILE A 41 12.60 -33.57 22.47
C ILE A 41 11.15 -33.05 22.52
N LEU A 42 10.80 -32.07 21.67
CA LEU A 42 9.44 -31.52 21.58
C LEU A 42 8.43 -32.56 21.08
N GLN A 43 8.79 -33.37 20.09
CA GLN A 43 7.92 -34.41 19.52
C GLN A 43 7.61 -35.55 20.49
N LEU A 44 8.49 -35.81 21.47
CA LEU A 44 8.35 -36.92 22.40
C LEU A 44 7.60 -36.56 23.69
N ASN A 45 7.21 -35.29 23.89
CA ASN A 45 6.53 -34.81 25.10
C ASN A 45 7.28 -35.18 26.40
N GLN A 46 8.61 -35.31 26.34
CA GLN A 46 9.48 -35.63 27.48
C GLN A 46 10.26 -34.37 27.91
N THR A 47 10.58 -34.25 29.20
CA THR A 47 11.44 -33.17 29.71
C THR A 47 12.91 -33.43 29.34
N VAL A 48 13.65 -32.38 28.95
CA VAL A 48 15.11 -32.42 28.68
C VAL A 48 15.87 -33.06 29.85
N ASP A 49 15.40 -32.80 31.08
CA ASP A 49 15.96 -33.33 32.32
C ASP A 49 15.94 -34.86 32.38
N ASN A 50 14.92 -35.52 31.81
CA ASN A 50 14.85 -36.98 31.78
C ASN A 50 15.94 -37.60 30.91
N PHE A 51 16.28 -36.98 29.78
CA PHE A 51 17.39 -37.43 28.92
C PHE A 51 18.74 -37.22 29.59
N ILE A 52 18.93 -36.08 30.25
CA ILE A 52 20.18 -35.76 30.96
C ILE A 52 20.38 -36.70 32.14
N ASN A 53 19.34 -36.96 32.93
CA ASN A 53 19.38 -37.90 34.04
C ASN A 53 19.71 -39.32 33.55
N TRP A 54 19.07 -39.76 32.46
CA TRP A 54 19.35 -41.06 31.88
C TRP A 54 20.79 -41.16 31.35
N LEU A 55 21.28 -40.14 30.63
CA LEU A 55 22.65 -40.11 30.11
C LEU A 55 23.69 -40.06 31.24
N THR A 56 23.40 -39.33 32.31
CA THR A 56 24.26 -39.26 33.51
C THR A 56 24.37 -40.62 34.20
N ASN A 57 23.28 -41.39 34.23
CA ASN A 57 23.26 -42.74 34.79
C ASN A 57 23.87 -43.82 33.85
N ASN A 58 24.10 -43.50 32.57
CA ASN A 58 24.56 -44.45 31.54
C ASN A 58 25.94 -44.08 30.92
N GLN A 59 26.82 -43.44 31.69
CA GLN A 59 28.15 -42.99 31.26
C GLN A 59 29.21 -44.09 31.03
N LYS A 60 28.83 -45.37 30.96
CA LYS A 60 29.77 -46.48 30.72
C LYS A 60 30.25 -46.54 29.27
N GLU A 61 29.42 -46.14 28.30
CA GLU A 61 29.80 -46.12 26.89
C GLU A 61 30.30 -44.75 26.43
N ALA A 62 31.35 -44.75 25.59
CA ALA A 62 31.98 -43.54 25.05
C ALA A 62 30.98 -42.61 24.33
N LYS A 63 30.07 -43.19 23.55
CA LYS A 63 29.06 -42.46 22.76
C LYS A 63 28.08 -41.68 23.65
N TYR A 64 27.78 -42.17 24.85
CA TYR A 64 26.88 -41.48 25.80
C TYR A 64 27.60 -40.35 26.54
N ASN A 65 28.87 -40.53 26.89
CA ASN A 65 29.70 -39.44 27.43
C ASN A 65 29.84 -38.29 26.42
N TRP A 66 30.16 -38.62 25.17
CA TRP A 66 30.20 -37.63 24.09
C TRP A 66 28.85 -36.93 23.88
N PHE A 67 27.76 -37.71 23.79
CA PHE A 67 26.45 -37.14 23.54
C PHE A 67 25.98 -36.24 24.69
N LEU A 68 26.23 -36.64 25.94
CA LEU A 68 26.00 -35.78 27.11
C LEU A 68 26.83 -34.50 27.05
N GLY A 69 28.10 -34.59 26.64
CA GLY A 69 28.95 -33.42 26.43
C GLY A 69 28.37 -32.41 25.45
N LEU A 70 27.67 -32.87 24.40
CA LEU A 70 27.01 -31.96 23.44
C LEU A 70 25.85 -31.17 24.07
N PHE A 71 25.09 -31.74 25.01
CA PHE A 71 24.00 -31.02 25.70
C PHE A 71 24.53 -29.82 26.47
N TYR A 72 25.64 -30.01 27.19
CA TYR A 72 26.30 -28.93 27.92
C TYR A 72 27.00 -27.94 26.97
N TYR A 73 27.70 -28.44 25.94
CA TYR A 73 28.41 -27.60 24.96
C TYR A 73 27.48 -26.63 24.21
N TYR A 74 26.32 -27.12 23.74
CA TYR A 74 25.31 -26.30 23.03
C TYR A 74 24.33 -25.57 23.93
N LYS A 75 24.48 -25.65 25.26
CA LYS A 75 23.60 -24.95 26.22
C LYS A 75 22.12 -25.31 26.03
N ILE A 76 21.84 -26.59 25.82
CA ILE A 76 20.46 -27.11 25.69
C ILE A 76 19.71 -27.04 27.04
N ILE A 77 20.45 -26.77 28.13
CA ILE A 77 19.93 -26.45 29.47
C ILE A 77 20.01 -24.96 29.77
N ASN A 78 19.11 -24.47 30.64
CA ASN A 78 19.12 -23.07 31.08
C ASN A 78 20.21 -22.82 32.12
N ILE A 79 21.05 -21.81 31.83
CA ILE A 79 22.19 -21.29 32.60
C ILE A 79 23.46 -22.15 32.46
N VAL A 80 24.49 -21.56 31.86
CA VAL A 80 25.85 -22.14 31.79
C VAL A 80 26.71 -21.47 32.83
N THR A 81 27.24 -22.26 33.74
CA THR A 81 28.26 -21.86 34.71
C THR A 81 29.66 -22.16 34.17
N GLU A 82 30.72 -21.59 34.76
CA GLU A 82 32.09 -21.99 34.40
C GLU A 82 32.36 -23.48 34.74
N GLU A 83 31.67 -24.03 35.74
CA GLU A 83 31.73 -25.45 36.10
C GLU A 83 31.23 -26.35 34.96
N ASP A 84 30.23 -25.91 34.18
CA ASP A 84 29.71 -26.67 33.05
C ASP A 84 30.71 -26.79 31.89
N LYS A 85 31.57 -25.79 31.66
CA LYS A 85 32.60 -25.85 30.61
C LYS A 85 33.69 -26.87 30.95
N VAL A 86 34.12 -26.89 32.21
CA VAL A 86 35.07 -27.88 32.71
C VAL A 86 34.48 -29.29 32.58
N LYS A 87 33.20 -29.45 32.89
CA LYS A 87 32.46 -30.71 32.74
C LYS A 87 32.39 -31.19 31.28
N VAL A 88 32.16 -30.28 30.32
CA VAL A 88 32.21 -30.60 28.88
C VAL A 88 33.56 -31.14 28.47
N PHE A 89 34.64 -30.45 28.87
CA PHE A 89 36.00 -30.87 28.57
C PHE A 89 36.31 -32.27 29.15
N GLN A 90 35.89 -32.55 30.38
CA GLN A 90 36.04 -33.86 31.02
C GLN A 90 35.27 -34.96 30.28
N LEU A 91 34.01 -34.71 29.89
CA LEU A 91 33.18 -35.66 29.16
C LEU A 91 33.75 -36.01 27.78
N PHE A 92 34.23 -35.01 27.03
CA PHE A 92 34.89 -35.25 25.75
C PHE A 92 36.26 -35.92 25.92
N SER A 93 37.03 -35.57 26.95
CA SER A 93 38.31 -36.23 27.26
C SER A 93 38.11 -37.73 27.53
N LYS A 94 37.18 -38.07 28.43
CA LYS A 94 36.84 -39.46 28.79
C LYS A 94 36.39 -40.28 27.57
N ALA A 95 35.56 -39.70 26.69
CA ALA A 95 35.14 -40.37 25.46
C ALA A 95 36.28 -40.49 24.43
N SER A 96 37.22 -39.54 24.41
CA SER A 96 38.35 -39.51 23.49
C SER A 96 39.45 -40.54 23.83
N GLU A 97 39.63 -40.83 25.11
CA GLU A 97 40.60 -41.82 25.62
C GLU A 97 40.29 -43.25 25.15
N VAL A 98 39.01 -43.58 24.99
CA VAL A 98 38.52 -44.87 24.45
C VAL A 98 38.32 -44.86 22.92
N ASN A 99 39.06 -43.99 22.22
CA ASN A 99 39.12 -43.90 20.76
C ASN A 99 37.80 -43.53 20.05
N PHE A 100 36.86 -42.85 20.72
CA PHE A 100 35.67 -42.34 20.05
C PHE A 100 36.02 -41.10 19.21
N SER A 101 36.08 -41.28 17.89
CA SER A 101 36.72 -40.35 16.97
C SER A 101 36.02 -38.98 16.84
N LEU A 102 34.71 -38.89 17.07
CA LEU A 102 34.00 -37.61 17.17
C LEU A 102 34.32 -36.87 18.47
N ALA A 103 34.45 -37.57 19.61
CA ALA A 103 34.88 -36.91 20.84
C ALA A 103 36.27 -36.31 20.70
N GLN A 104 37.17 -36.98 19.97
CA GLN A 104 38.52 -36.47 19.69
C GLN A 104 38.48 -35.16 18.89
N ILE A 105 37.51 -34.99 17.99
CA ILE A 105 37.29 -33.74 17.26
C ILE A 105 36.78 -32.64 18.19
N TYR A 106 35.78 -32.92 19.02
CA TYR A 106 35.23 -31.95 19.96
C TYR A 106 36.24 -31.55 21.05
N LEU A 107 37.09 -32.49 21.47
CA LEU A 107 38.20 -32.23 22.38
C LEU A 107 39.25 -31.32 21.74
N ALA A 108 39.59 -31.54 20.47
CA ALA A 108 40.48 -30.66 19.71
C ALA A 108 39.89 -29.24 19.60
N ILE A 109 38.58 -29.10 19.37
CA ILE A 109 37.89 -27.80 19.37
C ILE A 109 38.00 -27.12 20.74
N CYS A 110 37.82 -27.86 21.84
CA CYS A 110 37.98 -27.31 23.19
C CYS A 110 39.38 -26.72 23.40
N TYR A 111 40.43 -27.38 22.90
CA TYR A 111 41.80 -26.85 22.95
C TYR A 111 42.04 -25.64 22.04
N ILE A 112 41.35 -25.51 20.91
CA ILE A 112 41.43 -24.31 20.05
C ILE A 112 40.76 -23.11 20.73
N GLU A 113 39.58 -23.33 21.29
CA GLU A 113 38.74 -22.27 21.85
C GLU A 113 39.11 -21.92 23.30
N GLY A 114 39.79 -22.81 24.01
CA GLY A 114 40.00 -22.71 25.46
C GLY A 114 38.72 -23.03 26.24
N TYR A 115 37.91 -23.96 25.74
CA TYR A 115 36.61 -24.31 26.32
C TYR A 115 36.79 -25.36 27.41
N GLY A 116 36.74 -24.94 28.68
CA GLY A 116 36.95 -25.82 29.83
C GLY A 116 38.41 -26.25 30.07
N THR A 117 39.34 -25.68 29.31
CA THR A 117 40.79 -25.92 29.37
C THR A 117 41.55 -24.69 28.85
N GLU A 118 42.86 -24.62 29.04
CA GLU A 118 43.72 -23.62 28.41
C GLU A 118 43.84 -23.85 26.89
N LYS A 119 44.02 -22.76 26.13
CA LYS A 119 44.20 -22.83 24.68
C LYS A 119 45.51 -23.53 24.33
N ASN A 120 45.45 -24.60 23.54
CA ASN A 120 46.62 -25.33 23.09
C ASN A 120 46.44 -25.87 21.66
N GLN A 121 46.91 -25.10 20.67
CA GLN A 121 46.75 -25.44 19.27
C GLN A 121 47.53 -26.71 18.87
N TYR A 122 48.68 -26.98 19.50
CA TYR A 122 49.47 -28.18 19.25
C TYR A 122 48.70 -29.45 19.65
N LEU A 123 48.14 -29.47 20.87
CA LEU A 123 47.30 -30.58 21.32
C LEU A 123 46.05 -30.74 20.45
N ALA A 124 45.44 -29.64 20.01
CA ALA A 124 44.31 -29.71 19.08
C ALA A 124 44.67 -30.44 17.77
N PHE A 125 45.82 -30.10 17.19
CA PHE A 125 46.33 -30.76 15.98
C PHE A 125 46.55 -32.27 16.20
N GLU A 126 47.21 -32.65 17.30
CA GLU A 126 47.45 -34.06 17.62
C GLU A 126 46.14 -34.85 17.85
N TRP A 127 45.13 -34.22 18.47
CA TRP A 127 43.81 -34.84 18.63
C TRP A 127 43.06 -35.00 17.31
N TYR A 128 43.14 -34.03 16.39
CA TYR A 128 42.61 -34.22 15.02
C TYR A 128 43.32 -35.35 14.30
N LYS A 129 44.65 -35.44 14.39
CA LYS A 129 45.44 -36.52 13.80
C LYS A 129 45.05 -37.89 14.37
N LYS A 130 44.88 -37.98 15.69
CA LYS A 130 44.40 -39.19 16.37
C LYS A 130 42.98 -39.58 15.94
N SER A 131 42.10 -38.61 15.72
CA SER A 131 40.75 -38.86 15.18
C SER A 131 40.77 -39.50 13.79
N VAL A 132 41.69 -39.07 12.93
CA VAL A 132 41.86 -39.63 11.57
C VAL A 132 42.44 -41.03 11.63
N ASN A 133 43.40 -41.30 12.51
CA ASN A 133 43.91 -42.65 12.76
C ASN A 133 42.79 -43.60 13.23
N ASN A 134 41.81 -43.06 13.97
CA ASN A 134 40.57 -43.73 14.35
C ASN A 134 39.46 -43.64 13.29
N LYS A 135 39.83 -43.54 12.01
CA LYS A 135 38.95 -43.57 10.83
C LYS A 135 37.91 -42.44 10.76
N SER A 136 38.14 -41.30 11.40
CA SER A 136 37.27 -40.13 11.25
C SER A 136 37.44 -39.48 9.88
N THR A 137 36.39 -39.52 9.05
CA THR A 137 36.36 -38.84 7.75
C THR A 137 36.34 -37.32 7.90
N ILE A 138 35.56 -36.81 8.86
CA ILE A 138 35.50 -35.38 9.17
C ILE A 138 36.80 -34.85 9.82
N GLY A 139 37.57 -35.73 10.49
CA GLY A 139 38.89 -35.39 11.01
C GLY A 139 39.88 -35.02 9.91
N GLN A 140 39.75 -35.62 8.72
CA GLN A 140 40.61 -35.31 7.57
C GLN A 140 40.39 -33.87 7.09
N LEU A 141 39.14 -33.38 7.11
CA LEU A 141 38.81 -31.99 6.80
C LEU A 141 39.49 -31.03 7.80
N TYR A 142 39.41 -31.32 9.10
CA TYR A 142 40.03 -30.48 10.13
C TYR A 142 41.56 -30.50 10.06
N LEU A 143 42.19 -31.61 9.68
CA LEU A 143 43.63 -31.64 9.39
C LEU A 143 43.98 -30.72 8.22
N GLY A 144 43.21 -30.76 7.13
CA GLY A 144 43.38 -29.82 6.01
C GLY A 144 43.29 -28.36 6.46
N TYR A 145 42.30 -28.05 7.32
CA TYR A 145 42.13 -26.71 7.90
C TYR A 145 43.29 -26.29 8.80
N CYS A 146 43.87 -27.22 9.56
CA CYS A 146 45.04 -26.95 10.40
C CYS A 146 46.27 -26.61 9.55
N TYR A 147 46.54 -27.38 8.48
CA TYR A 147 47.63 -27.09 7.56
C TYR A 147 47.42 -25.80 6.76
N GLU A 148 46.17 -25.43 6.43
CA GLU A 148 45.86 -24.17 5.76
C GLU A 148 46.14 -22.94 6.63
N ASN A 149 45.81 -23.02 7.93
CA ASN A 149 45.84 -21.89 8.86
C ASN A 149 47.03 -21.90 9.83
N GLY A 150 47.85 -22.95 9.82
CA GLY A 150 48.97 -23.11 10.75
C GLY A 150 48.53 -23.39 12.19
N ILE A 151 47.46 -24.17 12.40
CA ILE A 151 46.94 -24.47 13.74
C ILE A 151 47.72 -25.66 14.31
N GLY A 152 48.61 -25.40 15.27
CA GLY A 152 49.39 -26.43 15.95
C GLY A 152 50.51 -27.06 15.11
N ILE A 153 50.64 -26.65 13.85
CA ILE A 153 51.68 -27.06 12.90
C ILE A 153 51.99 -25.89 11.95
N GLU A 154 53.14 -25.93 11.28
CA GLU A 154 53.47 -24.94 10.26
C GLU A 154 52.47 -25.01 9.08
N LYS A 155 52.16 -23.84 8.52
CA LYS A 155 51.26 -23.73 7.38
C LYS A 155 51.86 -24.42 6.16
N ASP A 156 51.13 -25.37 5.59
CA ASP A 156 51.53 -26.10 4.39
C ASP A 156 50.33 -26.28 3.45
N GLU A 157 50.34 -25.51 2.35
CA GLU A 157 49.26 -25.53 1.38
C GLU A 157 49.17 -26.86 0.60
N LYS A 158 50.26 -27.60 0.42
CA LYS A 158 50.24 -28.89 -0.28
C LYS A 158 49.62 -29.98 0.59
N HIS A 159 49.99 -30.01 1.87
CA HIS A 159 49.37 -30.93 2.83
C HIS A 159 47.90 -30.59 3.08
N ALA A 160 47.53 -29.28 3.08
CA ALA A 160 46.13 -28.88 3.13
C ALA A 160 45.33 -29.46 1.95
N VAL A 161 45.83 -29.33 0.71
CA VAL A 161 45.20 -29.94 -0.48
C VAL A 161 45.10 -31.46 -0.33
N TYR A 162 46.18 -32.14 0.06
CA TYR A 162 46.18 -33.59 0.25
C TYR A 162 45.05 -34.06 1.17
N TRP A 163 44.90 -33.41 2.33
CA TRP A 163 43.87 -33.78 3.29
C TRP A 163 42.46 -33.42 2.82
N TYR A 164 42.28 -32.29 2.13
CA TYR A 164 41.00 -31.95 1.51
C TYR A 164 40.63 -32.92 0.36
N GLU A 165 41.57 -33.39 -0.44
CA GLU A 165 41.33 -34.41 -1.48
C GLU A 165 40.91 -35.74 -0.87
N LYS A 166 41.58 -36.17 0.20
CA LYS A 166 41.21 -37.38 0.94
C LYS A 166 39.80 -37.28 1.52
N ALA A 167 39.49 -36.16 2.17
CA ALA A 167 38.16 -35.91 2.73
C ALA A 167 37.08 -35.85 1.65
N ASN A 168 37.38 -35.24 0.50
CA ASN A 168 36.45 -35.19 -0.64
C ASN A 168 36.19 -36.57 -1.25
N ASN A 169 37.20 -37.46 -1.33
CA ASN A 169 37.02 -38.85 -1.77
C ASN A 169 36.14 -39.65 -0.81
N ASP A 170 36.17 -39.31 0.48
CA ASP A 170 35.26 -39.82 1.50
C ASP A 170 33.89 -39.09 1.52
N ASN A 171 33.57 -38.33 0.46
CA ASN A 171 32.32 -37.59 0.27
C ASN A 171 32.02 -36.48 1.30
N ILE A 172 33.03 -35.89 1.92
CA ILE A 172 32.88 -34.71 2.79
C ILE A 172 32.60 -33.47 1.92
N ILE A 173 31.37 -32.97 1.99
CA ILE A 173 30.88 -31.88 1.14
C ILE A 173 31.70 -30.59 1.33
N THR A 174 32.04 -30.23 2.57
CA THR A 174 32.84 -29.02 2.86
C THR A 174 34.24 -29.10 2.24
N ALA A 175 34.85 -30.29 2.16
CA ALA A 175 36.19 -30.45 1.59
C ALA A 175 36.22 -30.10 0.10
N LYS A 176 35.16 -30.44 -0.64
CA LYS A 176 34.98 -30.06 -2.05
C LYS A 176 34.95 -28.54 -2.24
N LEU A 177 34.35 -27.80 -1.30
CA LEU A 177 34.29 -26.33 -1.33
C LEU A 177 35.69 -25.72 -1.12
N TYR A 178 36.45 -26.23 -0.15
CA TYR A 178 37.84 -25.78 0.06
C TYR A 178 38.72 -26.10 -1.15
N LEU A 179 38.63 -27.31 -1.72
CA LEU A 179 39.35 -27.66 -2.95
C LEU A 179 39.02 -26.73 -4.11
N ALA A 180 37.75 -26.36 -4.28
CA ALA A 180 37.35 -25.41 -5.32
C ALA A 180 38.03 -24.04 -5.15
N ASN A 181 38.21 -23.57 -3.91
CA ASN A 181 38.96 -22.34 -3.63
C ASN A 181 40.46 -22.50 -3.96
N TYR A 182 41.05 -23.64 -3.63
CA TYR A 182 42.45 -23.95 -3.93
C TYR A 182 42.72 -24.04 -5.44
N TYR A 183 41.86 -24.73 -6.20
CA TYR A 183 41.95 -24.79 -7.67
C TYR A 183 41.74 -23.42 -8.31
N LYS A 184 40.82 -22.60 -7.79
CA LYS A 184 40.59 -21.22 -8.26
C LYS A 184 41.81 -20.32 -8.07
N LEU A 185 42.51 -20.45 -6.94
CA LEU A 185 43.63 -19.58 -6.58
C LEU A 185 45.00 -20.13 -7.02
N GLY A 186 45.12 -21.44 -7.26
CA GLY A 186 46.40 -22.10 -7.53
C GLY A 186 47.32 -22.21 -6.31
N LYS A 187 46.73 -22.28 -5.10
CA LYS A 187 47.46 -22.48 -3.84
C LYS A 187 47.71 -23.95 -3.63
N GLY A 188 48.94 -24.39 -3.35
CA GLY A 188 49.28 -25.81 -3.14
C GLY A 188 49.03 -26.79 -4.31
N VAL A 189 48.30 -26.39 -5.36
CA VAL A 189 47.92 -27.17 -6.55
C VAL A 189 47.94 -26.27 -7.79
N LYS A 190 48.10 -26.84 -8.98
CA LYS A 190 48.05 -26.07 -10.23
C LYS A 190 46.69 -25.37 -10.36
N LYS A 191 46.72 -24.06 -10.67
CA LYS A 191 45.52 -23.26 -10.89
C LYS A 191 44.66 -23.86 -12.00
N ASP A 192 43.40 -24.17 -11.70
CA ASP A 192 42.42 -24.74 -12.61
C ASP A 192 41.03 -24.13 -12.33
N GLU A 193 40.72 -23.05 -13.03
CA GLU A 193 39.45 -22.34 -12.85
C GLU A 193 38.25 -23.14 -13.35
N LYS A 194 38.44 -24.03 -14.34
CA LYS A 194 37.35 -24.88 -14.87
C LYS A 194 36.94 -25.93 -13.84
N LYS A 195 37.93 -26.62 -13.26
CA LYS A 195 37.70 -27.60 -12.20
C LYS A 195 37.08 -26.95 -10.95
N ALA A 196 37.53 -25.73 -10.60
CA ALA A 196 36.90 -24.95 -9.53
C ALA A 196 35.43 -24.62 -9.84
N PHE A 197 35.12 -24.18 -11.07
CA PHE A 197 33.75 -23.90 -11.50
C PHE A 197 32.85 -25.13 -11.42
N GLU A 198 33.32 -26.28 -11.89
CA GLU A 198 32.57 -27.55 -11.80
C GLU A 198 32.26 -27.93 -10.36
N TYR A 199 33.22 -27.76 -9.45
CA TYR A 199 33.00 -28.07 -8.03
C TYR A 199 32.01 -27.11 -7.39
N TYR A 200 32.09 -25.80 -7.66
CA TYR A 200 31.07 -24.85 -7.19
C TYR A 200 29.70 -25.16 -7.76
N LYS A 201 29.63 -25.58 -9.04
CA LYS A 201 28.38 -25.93 -9.69
C LYS A 201 27.69 -27.12 -9.03
N ILE A 202 28.41 -28.22 -8.85
CA ILE A 202 27.90 -29.43 -8.16
C ILE A 202 27.40 -29.07 -6.75
N LEU A 203 28.21 -28.32 -5.99
CA LEU A 203 27.85 -27.94 -4.62
C LEU A 203 26.65 -26.99 -4.55
N ALA A 204 26.48 -26.11 -5.53
CA ALA A 204 25.40 -25.12 -5.58
C ALA A 204 24.08 -25.69 -6.11
N GLU A 205 24.15 -26.58 -7.11
CA GLU A 205 22.99 -27.21 -7.77
C GLU A 205 22.51 -28.44 -7.00
N ASP A 206 23.40 -29.39 -6.71
CA ASP A 206 23.02 -30.71 -6.18
C ASP A 206 22.96 -30.73 -4.65
N ASN A 207 23.84 -29.96 -3.99
CA ASN A 207 23.92 -29.92 -2.52
C ASN A 207 23.32 -28.64 -1.91
N GLU A 208 22.90 -27.69 -2.75
CA GLU A 208 22.29 -26.41 -2.36
C GLU A 208 23.10 -25.57 -1.35
N ILE A 209 24.43 -25.70 -1.34
CA ILE A 209 25.30 -25.03 -0.36
C ILE A 209 25.37 -23.52 -0.65
N ALA A 210 24.94 -22.69 0.30
CA ALA A 210 24.79 -21.26 0.12
C ALA A 210 26.10 -20.54 -0.28
N ASP A 211 27.24 -20.94 0.31
CA ASP A 211 28.54 -20.37 -0.05
C ASP A 211 29.04 -20.82 -1.43
N ALA A 212 28.69 -22.05 -1.85
CA ALA A 212 28.98 -22.50 -3.20
C ALA A 212 28.12 -21.76 -4.23
N GLN A 213 26.85 -21.47 -3.92
CA GLN A 213 25.97 -20.65 -4.74
C GLN A 213 26.53 -19.22 -4.89
N LEU A 214 27.07 -18.65 -3.82
CA LEU A 214 27.77 -17.36 -3.86
C LEU A 214 29.01 -17.42 -4.75
N GLN A 215 29.88 -18.43 -4.58
CA GLN A 215 31.08 -18.58 -5.40
C GLN A 215 30.77 -18.89 -6.87
N LEU A 216 29.71 -19.65 -7.15
CA LEU A 216 29.23 -19.89 -8.52
C LEU A 216 28.71 -18.59 -9.15
N GLY A 217 28.00 -17.77 -8.37
CA GLY A 217 27.63 -16.42 -8.77
C GLY A 217 28.86 -15.56 -9.11
N ASN A 218 29.91 -15.63 -8.27
CA ASN A 218 31.19 -14.95 -8.53
C ASN A 218 31.86 -15.45 -9.81
N CYS A 219 31.82 -16.76 -10.08
CA CYS A 219 32.34 -17.34 -11.31
C CYS A 219 31.63 -16.79 -12.54
N TYR A 220 30.29 -16.76 -12.55
CA TYR A 220 29.53 -16.16 -13.65
C TYR A 220 29.75 -14.64 -13.77
N ASN A 221 29.91 -13.91 -12.67
CA ASN A 221 30.11 -12.45 -12.72
C ASN A 221 31.48 -12.05 -13.28
N HIS A 222 32.51 -12.86 -13.02
CA HIS A 222 33.89 -12.57 -13.41
C HIS A 222 34.39 -13.41 -14.59
N GLY A 223 33.63 -14.43 -15.02
CA GLY A 223 34.05 -15.37 -16.06
C GLY A 223 35.14 -16.34 -15.60
N ILE A 224 35.11 -16.76 -14.33
CA ILE A 224 36.11 -17.68 -13.76
C ILE A 224 35.68 -19.11 -14.09
N GLY A 225 36.46 -19.79 -14.94
CA GLY A 225 36.15 -21.17 -15.38
C GLY A 225 34.95 -21.30 -16.32
N THR A 226 34.23 -20.21 -16.61
CA THR A 226 33.04 -20.16 -17.45
C THR A 226 32.95 -18.83 -18.19
N LYS A 227 32.03 -18.71 -19.15
CA LYS A 227 31.74 -17.42 -19.79
C LYS A 227 31.04 -16.48 -18.80
N LYS A 228 31.42 -15.21 -18.83
CA LYS A 228 30.80 -14.18 -18.00
C LYS A 228 29.31 -14.05 -18.31
N ASP A 229 28.46 -14.23 -17.30
CA ASP A 229 27.01 -14.14 -17.36
C ASP A 229 26.46 -13.42 -16.12
N ASN A 230 26.18 -12.12 -16.26
CA ASN A 230 25.70 -11.30 -15.14
C ASN A 230 24.27 -11.66 -14.69
N ILE A 231 23.49 -12.36 -15.52
CA ILE A 231 22.11 -12.76 -15.19
C ILE A 231 22.16 -14.01 -14.32
N LEU A 232 22.88 -15.05 -14.77
CA LEU A 232 23.09 -16.25 -13.96
C LEU A 232 23.80 -15.94 -12.65
N ALA A 233 24.78 -15.02 -12.66
CA ALA A 233 25.42 -14.54 -11.44
C ALA A 233 24.40 -14.00 -10.42
N LYS A 234 23.46 -13.16 -10.87
CA LYS A 234 22.40 -12.60 -10.01
C LYS A 234 21.41 -13.64 -9.51
N CYS A 235 21.03 -14.60 -10.35
CA CYS A 235 20.18 -15.72 -9.95
C CYS A 235 20.84 -16.52 -8.82
N TRP A 236 22.14 -16.82 -8.95
CA TRP A 236 22.90 -17.54 -7.95
C TRP A 236 23.14 -16.73 -6.68
N TYR A 237 23.40 -15.42 -6.75
CA TYR A 237 23.45 -14.56 -5.55
C TYR A 237 22.10 -14.48 -4.82
N SER A 238 21.00 -14.45 -5.57
CA SER A 238 19.65 -14.48 -5.00
C SER A 238 19.36 -15.82 -4.31
N LYS A 239 19.72 -16.94 -4.96
CA LYS A 239 19.59 -18.28 -4.36
C LYS A 239 20.47 -18.40 -3.11
N ALA A 240 21.74 -17.97 -3.16
CA ALA A 240 22.66 -17.93 -2.03
C ALA A 240 22.08 -17.16 -0.84
N ARG A 241 21.42 -16.02 -1.09
CA ARG A 241 20.77 -15.21 -0.06
C ARG A 241 19.56 -15.92 0.56
N LYS A 242 18.73 -16.60 -0.26
CA LYS A 242 17.59 -17.40 0.21
C LYS A 242 18.04 -18.62 1.01
N SER A 243 19.12 -19.27 0.59
CA SER A 243 19.76 -20.39 1.29
C SER A 243 20.58 -19.96 2.52
N GLY A 244 20.62 -18.67 2.85
CA GLY A 244 21.14 -18.18 4.14
C GLY A 244 22.52 -17.50 4.12
N SER A 245 23.24 -17.49 2.98
CA SER A 245 24.61 -16.93 2.90
C SER A 245 24.67 -15.48 3.40
N ILE A 246 25.53 -15.22 4.38
CA ILE A 246 25.70 -13.91 5.01
C ILE A 246 26.34 -12.93 4.03
N ALA A 247 27.43 -13.34 3.37
CA ALA A 247 28.13 -12.52 2.39
C ALA A 247 27.27 -12.17 1.15
N ALA A 248 26.28 -13.00 0.81
CA ALA A 248 25.31 -12.68 -0.25
C ALA A 248 24.28 -11.59 0.15
N LYS A 249 24.13 -11.27 1.45
CA LYS A 249 23.24 -10.21 1.95
C LYS A 249 23.84 -8.83 1.76
N ASP A 250 25.17 -8.73 1.80
CA ASP A 250 25.92 -7.49 1.53
C ASP A 250 26.02 -7.17 0.04
N ILE A 251 25.76 -8.16 -0.84
CA ILE A 251 25.56 -7.92 -2.27
C ILE A 251 24.24 -7.15 -2.45
N PRO A 252 24.24 -5.96 -3.08
CA PRO A 252 23.06 -5.13 -3.23
C PRO A 252 21.84 -5.90 -3.76
N LYS A 253 20.66 -5.68 -3.16
CA LYS A 253 19.36 -6.29 -3.54
C LYS A 253 18.86 -5.93 -4.94
N ASP A 254 19.68 -5.28 -5.77
CA ASP A 254 19.41 -4.90 -7.15
C ASP A 254 19.36 -6.09 -8.14
N CYS A 255 18.80 -7.22 -7.72
CA CYS A 255 17.41 -7.60 -8.05
C CYS A 255 17.09 -9.06 -7.72
N GLU A 256 15.95 -9.26 -7.06
CA GLU A 256 15.21 -10.52 -7.19
C GLU A 256 14.68 -10.61 -8.62
N ILE A 257 15.26 -11.50 -9.41
CA ILE A 257 14.59 -12.03 -10.60
C ILE A 257 13.58 -13.04 -10.07
N ASN A 258 12.30 -12.85 -10.42
CA ASN A 258 11.24 -13.83 -10.20
C ASN A 258 11.63 -15.17 -10.85
N SER A 259 12.26 -16.04 -10.09
CA SER A 259 12.50 -17.44 -10.44
C SER A 259 11.22 -18.23 -10.12
N HIS A 260 10.19 -18.03 -10.94
CA HIS A 260 8.96 -18.86 -10.98
C HIS A 260 8.73 -19.34 -12.42
N LYS A 261 9.69 -20.10 -12.95
CA LYS A 261 9.49 -21.01 -14.08
C LYS A 261 10.68 -21.97 -14.12
N ILE A 262 10.53 -23.10 -13.42
CA ILE A 262 10.89 -24.47 -13.79
C ILE A 262 10.53 -25.37 -12.57
N LEU A 263 9.49 -26.20 -12.78
CA LEU A 263 9.01 -27.42 -12.09
C LEU A 263 9.49 -27.69 -10.64
N ILE A 264 8.66 -28.01 -9.64
CA ILE A 264 7.65 -29.10 -9.57
C ILE A 264 6.51 -28.72 -8.62
N SER A 265 5.32 -29.21 -8.94
CA SER A 265 4.04 -29.00 -8.26
C SER A 265 3.87 -29.82 -6.97
N LYS A 266 2.93 -29.35 -6.14
CA LYS A 266 2.24 -30.03 -5.01
C LYS A 266 3.01 -30.20 -3.69
N ARG A 267 2.81 -29.25 -2.77
CA ARG A 267 1.94 -29.47 -1.60
C ARG A 267 1.37 -28.15 -1.10
N LEU A 268 0.06 -28.17 -0.94
CA LEU A 268 -0.83 -27.07 -0.61
C LEU A 268 -0.61 -26.50 0.79
N ASN A 269 -0.75 -25.16 0.86
CA ASN A 269 -1.45 -24.38 1.87
C ASN A 269 -1.58 -24.92 3.30
N GLN A 270 -1.02 -24.17 4.25
CA GLN A 270 -1.79 -23.71 5.41
C GLN A 270 -1.24 -22.38 5.96
N PHE A 271 -2.00 -21.32 5.66
CA PHE A 271 -2.27 -20.08 6.40
C PHE A 271 -1.21 -19.34 7.26
N ARG A 272 -1.16 -18.03 6.95
CA ARG A 272 -0.96 -16.86 7.83
C ARG A 272 0.41 -16.68 8.50
N LEU A 273 1.11 -15.64 8.06
CA LEU A 273 1.70 -14.61 8.95
C LEU A 273 2.11 -13.37 8.13
N TYR A 274 1.11 -12.67 7.62
CA TYR A 274 1.24 -11.34 6.99
C TYR A 274 1.30 -10.20 8.03
N TYR A 275 1.85 -10.43 9.23
CA TYR A 275 1.97 -9.39 10.27
C TYR A 275 3.33 -9.36 10.99
N PHE A 276 4.39 -9.79 10.30
CA PHE A 276 5.73 -9.91 10.90
C PHE A 276 6.83 -9.12 10.18
N GLY A 277 6.46 -8.28 9.19
CA GLY A 277 7.38 -7.48 8.39
C GLY A 277 8.03 -6.29 9.11
N LYS A 278 7.51 -5.86 10.27
CA LYS A 278 8.14 -4.84 11.14
C LYS A 278 8.79 -5.44 12.40
N LEU A 279 8.33 -6.60 12.88
CA LEU A 279 8.86 -7.25 14.09
C LEU A 279 10.16 -8.03 13.85
N LEU A 280 10.28 -8.77 12.73
CA LEU A 280 11.47 -9.59 12.42
C LEU A 280 12.71 -8.77 11.99
N LEU A 281 12.52 -7.51 11.63
CA LEU A 281 13.61 -6.54 11.43
C LEU A 281 14.08 -5.97 12.77
N ARG A 282 13.19 -5.76 13.75
CA ARG A 282 13.57 -5.34 15.12
C ARG A 282 14.35 -6.44 15.86
N MET A 283 13.91 -7.71 15.74
CA MET A 283 14.49 -8.91 16.38
C MET A 283 15.89 -9.36 15.90
N ARG A 284 16.50 -8.67 14.93
CA ARG A 284 17.89 -8.92 14.49
C ARG A 284 18.82 -7.74 14.72
N TYR A 285 18.31 -6.52 14.72
CA TYR A 285 19.12 -5.35 15.08
C TYR A 285 19.27 -5.18 16.58
N ASP A 286 18.31 -5.63 17.40
CA ASP A 286 18.41 -5.69 18.86
C ASP A 286 19.62 -6.53 19.32
N LYS A 287 19.84 -7.72 18.73
CA LYS A 287 21.00 -8.57 19.02
C LYS A 287 22.31 -7.92 18.55
N ALA A 288 22.34 -7.35 17.35
CA ALA A 288 23.53 -6.66 16.83
C ALA A 288 23.86 -5.41 17.65
N PHE A 289 22.85 -4.63 18.03
CA PHE A 289 22.96 -3.46 18.88
C PHE A 289 23.51 -3.83 20.25
N HIS A 290 22.96 -4.87 20.89
CA HIS A 290 23.46 -5.40 22.16
C HIS A 290 24.93 -5.81 22.11
N TYR A 291 25.36 -6.47 21.04
CA TYR A 291 26.77 -6.83 20.85
C TYR A 291 27.65 -5.61 20.56
N PHE A 292 27.17 -4.63 19.80
CA PHE A 292 27.89 -3.37 19.60
C PHE A 292 28.00 -2.56 20.90
N GLU A 293 26.98 -2.58 21.76
CA GLU A 293 27.00 -1.93 23.07
C GLU A 293 28.06 -2.56 23.97
N LYS A 294 28.01 -3.88 24.19
CA LYS A 294 29.03 -4.59 24.99
C LYS A 294 30.44 -4.43 24.44
N ALA A 295 30.62 -4.51 23.11
CA ALA A 295 31.92 -4.36 22.49
C ALA A 295 32.42 -2.90 22.54
N ALA A 296 31.53 -1.91 22.46
CA ALA A 296 31.88 -0.50 22.58
C ALA A 296 32.26 -0.11 24.02
N GLU A 297 31.62 -0.71 25.02
CA GLU A 297 31.93 -0.56 26.46
C GLU A 297 33.34 -1.03 26.79
N ILE A 298 33.78 -2.16 26.22
CA ILE A 298 35.16 -2.66 26.36
C ILE A 298 36.16 -1.93 25.43
N GLY A 299 35.75 -0.84 24.78
CA GLY A 299 36.64 0.05 24.02
C GLY A 299 36.82 -0.28 22.53
N ASN A 300 36.10 -1.25 21.95
CA ASN A 300 36.29 -1.62 20.55
C ASN A 300 35.89 -0.49 19.58
N LYS A 301 36.87 0.05 18.84
CA LYS A 301 36.69 1.17 17.89
C LYS A 301 35.68 0.92 16.77
N VAL A 302 35.55 -0.31 16.27
CA VAL A 302 34.58 -0.67 15.21
C VAL A 302 33.18 -0.74 15.78
N ALA A 303 33.04 -1.33 16.97
CA ALA A 303 31.76 -1.37 17.69
C ALA A 303 31.29 0.03 18.07
N GLN A 304 32.18 0.91 18.54
CA GLN A 304 31.86 2.32 18.81
C GLN A 304 31.35 3.04 17.55
N HIS A 305 31.99 2.83 16.39
CA HIS A 305 31.51 3.37 15.11
C HIS A 305 30.12 2.84 14.73
N ASN A 306 29.91 1.53 14.78
CA ASN A 306 28.65 0.91 14.40
C ASN A 306 27.52 1.29 15.35
N LEU A 307 27.79 1.34 16.66
CA LEU A 307 26.85 1.81 17.68
C LEU A 307 26.50 3.29 17.47
N GLY A 308 27.47 4.12 17.07
CA GLY A 308 27.22 5.50 16.68
C GLY A 308 26.26 5.61 15.49
N CYS A 309 26.41 4.74 14.47
CA CYS A 309 25.46 4.67 13.37
C CYS A 309 24.07 4.23 13.83
N CYS A 310 23.98 3.26 14.76
CA CYS A 310 22.71 2.83 15.35
C CYS A 310 21.96 3.99 16.02
N TYR A 311 22.64 4.76 16.88
CA TYR A 311 22.05 5.93 17.53
C TYR A 311 21.68 7.05 16.56
N ARG A 312 22.46 7.27 15.48
CA ARG A 312 22.13 8.30 14.48
C ARG A 312 20.86 7.97 13.68
N ASP A 313 20.67 6.70 13.33
CA ASP A 313 19.63 6.27 12.39
C ASP A 313 18.42 5.60 13.08
N GLY A 314 18.46 5.41 14.40
CA GLY A 314 17.40 4.70 15.14
C GLY A 314 17.34 3.19 14.83
N ILE A 315 18.49 2.58 14.55
CA ILE A 315 18.63 1.17 14.17
C ILE A 315 18.95 0.34 15.42
N GLY A 316 18.29 -0.80 15.63
CA GLY A 316 18.49 -1.60 16.86
C GLY A 316 17.33 -1.60 17.84
N GLY A 317 16.23 -0.91 17.52
CA GLY A 317 15.16 -0.68 18.49
C GLY A 317 15.46 0.48 19.44
N VAL A 318 16.59 1.18 19.26
CA VAL A 318 16.98 2.38 20.00
C VAL A 318 16.40 3.65 19.37
N GLU A 319 16.06 4.64 20.19
CA GLU A 319 15.67 5.96 19.71
C GLU A 319 16.84 6.70 19.08
N LYS A 320 16.54 7.51 18.07
CA LYS A 320 17.51 8.38 17.41
C LYS A 320 18.10 9.35 18.44
N ASN A 321 19.42 9.30 18.64
CA ASN A 321 20.15 10.17 19.55
C ASN A 321 21.46 10.63 18.91
N GLU A 322 21.42 11.80 18.29
CA GLU A 322 22.55 12.35 17.55
C GLU A 322 23.73 12.73 18.46
N ARG A 323 23.46 13.16 19.71
CA ARG A 323 24.51 13.50 20.67
C ARG A 323 25.31 12.27 21.08
N ARG A 324 24.62 11.16 21.37
CA ARG A 324 25.26 9.88 21.71
C ARG A 324 26.02 9.30 20.52
N ALA A 325 25.48 9.43 19.31
CA ALA A 325 26.18 9.07 18.08
C ALA A 325 27.49 9.86 17.92
N PHE A 326 27.47 11.18 18.13
CA PHE A 326 28.64 12.04 18.06
C PHE A 326 29.75 11.61 19.04
N GLU A 327 29.43 11.36 20.31
CA GLU A 327 30.42 10.92 21.31
C GLU A 327 31.04 9.56 20.96
N LEU A 328 30.25 8.64 20.39
CA LEU A 328 30.73 7.33 19.96
C LEU A 328 31.64 7.42 18.72
N PHE A 329 31.29 8.26 17.74
CA PHE A 329 32.17 8.53 16.61
C PHE A 329 33.46 9.21 17.06
N LYS A 330 33.41 10.10 18.06
CA LYS A 330 34.58 10.74 18.65
C LYS A 330 35.52 9.71 19.30
N LYS A 331 35.01 8.84 20.18
CA LYS A 331 35.81 7.75 20.79
C LYS A 331 36.42 6.80 19.76
N SER A 332 35.67 6.48 18.70
CA SER A 332 36.17 5.65 17.59
C SER A 332 37.29 6.36 16.81
N ALA A 333 37.13 7.67 16.54
CA ALA A 333 38.10 8.48 15.84
C ALA A 333 39.40 8.70 16.64
N GLU A 334 39.30 8.89 17.96
CA GLU A 334 40.45 9.02 18.87
C GLU A 334 41.36 7.77 18.83
N GLN A 335 40.77 6.60 18.56
CA GLN A 335 41.51 5.34 18.33
C GLN A 335 42.01 5.18 16.88
N SER A 336 42.06 6.27 16.11
CA SER A 336 42.52 6.32 14.72
C SER A 336 41.74 5.43 13.73
N TYR A 337 40.49 5.04 14.06
CA TYR A 337 39.65 4.26 13.15
C TYR A 337 39.13 5.13 11.99
N THR A 338 39.48 4.75 10.77
CA THR A 338 39.25 5.56 9.56
C THR A 338 37.77 5.95 9.36
N ASP A 339 36.83 5.00 9.49
CA ASP A 339 35.40 5.33 9.32
C ASP A 339 34.85 6.14 10.50
N GLY A 340 35.45 5.98 11.70
CA GLY A 340 35.17 6.82 12.86
C GLY A 340 35.56 8.27 12.62
N ILE A 341 36.78 8.51 12.11
CA ILE A 341 37.28 9.84 11.73
C ILE A 341 36.37 10.47 10.67
N PHE A 342 36.02 9.71 9.61
CA PHE A 342 35.09 10.18 8.58
C PHE A 342 33.72 10.58 9.16
N ARG A 343 33.12 9.73 10.00
CA ARG A 343 31.81 10.02 10.61
C ARG A 343 31.87 11.20 11.57
N LEU A 344 32.96 11.38 12.31
CA LEU A 344 33.16 12.56 13.14
C LEU A 344 33.25 13.82 12.28
N GLY A 345 33.97 13.76 11.16
CA GLY A 345 34.01 14.83 10.15
C GLY A 345 32.60 15.18 9.63
N TYR A 346 31.80 14.17 9.32
CA TYR A 346 30.40 14.33 8.92
C TYR A 346 29.53 14.99 9.99
N CYS A 347 29.75 14.66 11.27
CA CYS A 347 29.02 15.29 12.37
C CYS A 347 29.32 16.79 12.47
N TYR A 348 30.58 17.20 12.32
CA TYR A 348 30.94 18.63 12.27
C TYR A 348 30.47 19.32 10.98
N ASP A 349 30.42 18.61 9.85
CA ASP A 349 29.95 19.17 8.56
C ASP A 349 28.45 19.45 8.57
N LYS A 350 27.64 18.51 9.10
CA LYS A 350 26.17 18.55 9.05
C LYS A 350 25.50 18.96 10.38
N GLY A 351 26.26 19.12 11.46
CA GLY A 351 25.73 19.50 12.77
C GLY A 351 25.05 18.35 13.53
N VAL A 352 25.46 17.10 13.28
CA VAL A 352 24.86 15.92 13.93
C VAL A 352 25.44 15.77 15.34
N GLY A 353 24.64 16.06 16.37
CA GLY A 353 25.05 15.93 17.78
C GLY A 353 26.08 16.97 18.26
N THR A 354 26.45 17.92 17.42
CA THR A 354 27.41 19.01 17.70
C THR A 354 27.07 20.22 16.83
N SER A 355 27.58 21.41 17.17
CA SER A 355 27.50 22.58 16.28
C SER A 355 28.30 22.36 15.00
N ILE A 356 27.81 22.90 13.88
CA ILE A 356 28.51 22.88 12.59
C ILE A 356 29.89 23.55 12.74
N ASN A 357 30.94 22.88 12.29
CA ASN A 357 32.31 23.40 12.25
C ASN A 357 33.03 22.88 10.99
N LYS A 358 33.00 23.70 9.93
CA LYS A 358 33.52 23.34 8.60
C LYS A 358 35.04 23.16 8.58
N VAL A 359 35.79 23.94 9.37
CA VAL A 359 37.26 23.82 9.48
C VAL A 359 37.64 22.47 10.10
N LYS A 360 36.96 22.08 11.18
CA LYS A 360 37.20 20.79 11.82
C LYS A 360 36.73 19.61 10.98
N ALA A 361 35.61 19.76 10.28
CA ALA A 361 35.15 18.78 9.30
C ALA A 361 36.17 18.59 8.17
N PHE A 362 36.73 19.69 7.64
CA PHE A 362 37.78 19.66 6.63
C PHE A 362 39.02 18.89 7.11
N GLN A 363 39.55 19.21 8.29
CA GLN A 363 40.72 18.51 8.87
C GLN A 363 40.47 16.99 9.04
N LEU A 364 39.28 16.62 9.50
CA LEU A 364 38.90 15.22 9.71
C LEU A 364 38.69 14.47 8.38
N TYR A 365 38.03 15.09 7.40
CA TYR A 365 37.91 14.52 6.07
C TYR A 365 39.27 14.39 5.38
N GLU A 366 40.17 15.37 5.54
CA GLU A 366 41.53 15.30 5.00
C GLU A 366 42.30 14.12 5.62
N CYS A 367 42.20 13.94 6.94
CA CYS A 367 42.82 12.83 7.65
C CYS A 367 42.25 11.46 7.19
N ALA A 368 40.93 11.34 7.06
CA ALA A 368 40.29 10.10 6.59
C ALA A 368 40.56 9.82 5.10
N ALA A 369 40.60 10.86 4.26
CA ALA A 369 40.88 10.76 2.84
C ALA A 369 42.32 10.27 2.58
N LYS A 370 43.31 10.80 3.32
CA LYS A 370 44.71 10.33 3.28
C LYS A 370 44.86 8.87 3.72
N LYS A 371 43.92 8.36 4.53
CA LYS A 371 43.84 6.94 4.93
C LYS A 371 43.02 6.07 3.95
N GLY A 372 42.61 6.61 2.81
CA GLY A 372 41.92 5.87 1.74
C GLY A 372 40.40 5.77 1.87
N ASN A 373 39.76 6.54 2.77
CA ASN A 373 38.30 6.54 2.86
C ASN A 373 37.67 7.27 1.66
N LEU A 374 36.93 6.54 0.83
CA LEU A 374 36.40 7.04 -0.44
C LEU A 374 35.32 8.11 -0.23
N GLU A 375 34.48 7.99 0.80
CA GLU A 375 33.47 8.99 1.13
C GLU A 375 34.09 10.29 1.65
N ALA A 376 35.16 10.20 2.43
CA ALA A 376 35.94 11.35 2.89
C ALA A 376 36.62 12.06 1.72
N GLN A 377 37.23 11.32 0.79
CA GLN A 377 37.81 11.88 -0.43
C GLN A 377 36.75 12.65 -1.25
N ASN A 378 35.55 12.07 -1.41
CA ASN A 378 34.44 12.78 -2.07
C ASN A 378 34.04 14.08 -1.35
N ASN A 379 33.84 14.01 -0.03
CA ASN A 379 33.37 15.15 0.73
C ASN A 379 34.45 16.24 0.83
N LEU A 380 35.72 15.85 0.90
CA LEU A 380 36.86 16.75 0.84
C LEU A 380 36.93 17.47 -0.51
N GLY A 381 36.69 16.76 -1.61
CA GLY A 381 36.57 17.36 -2.95
C GLY A 381 35.47 18.43 -2.99
N HIS A 382 34.32 18.17 -2.37
CA HIS A 382 33.23 19.13 -2.27
C HIS A 382 33.58 20.36 -1.41
N LEU A 383 34.29 20.18 -0.28
CA LEU A 383 34.73 21.31 0.55
C LEU A 383 35.71 22.22 -0.19
N TYR A 384 36.66 21.65 -0.94
CA TYR A 384 37.55 22.42 -1.83
C TYR A 384 36.80 23.12 -2.97
N GLU A 385 35.76 22.49 -3.54
CA GLU A 385 34.95 23.07 -4.61
C GLU A 385 34.19 24.32 -4.14
N LYS A 386 33.65 24.28 -2.91
CA LYS A 386 32.86 25.37 -2.31
C LYS A 386 33.69 26.39 -1.52
N GLY A 387 34.91 26.04 -1.11
CA GLY A 387 35.70 26.85 -0.19
C GLY A 387 35.14 26.84 1.24
N GLU A 388 34.62 25.68 1.69
CA GLU A 388 34.03 25.53 3.02
C GLU A 388 35.03 24.89 3.98
N GLY A 389 35.45 25.62 5.02
CA GLY A 389 36.45 25.14 5.99
C GLY A 389 37.90 25.17 5.49
N THR A 390 38.12 25.58 4.25
CA THR A 390 39.39 25.86 3.57
C THR A 390 39.15 26.89 2.47
N GLU A 391 40.21 27.46 1.88
CA GLU A 391 40.09 28.23 0.65
C GLU A 391 39.60 27.36 -0.53
N LYS A 392 38.85 27.98 -1.45
CA LYS A 392 38.33 27.32 -2.65
C LYS A 392 39.48 26.94 -3.58
N ASP A 393 39.64 25.65 -3.86
CA ASP A 393 40.64 25.12 -4.79
C ASP A 393 40.02 24.06 -5.71
N LEU A 394 39.65 24.48 -6.92
CA LEU A 394 39.03 23.58 -7.90
C LEU A 394 39.99 22.49 -8.40
N LYS A 395 41.31 22.72 -8.35
CA LYS A 395 42.30 21.73 -8.81
C LYS A 395 42.37 20.57 -7.82
N GLU A 396 42.42 20.89 -6.52
CA GLU A 396 42.36 19.89 -5.45
C GLU A 396 41.00 19.20 -5.39
N ALA A 397 39.90 19.93 -5.61
CA ALA A 397 38.56 19.33 -5.71
C ALA A 397 38.50 18.23 -6.78
N ILE A 398 38.99 18.53 -7.99
CA ILE A 398 39.05 17.58 -9.10
C ILE A 398 40.00 16.42 -8.82
N ARG A 399 41.14 16.68 -8.16
CA ARG A 399 42.09 15.62 -7.78
C ARG A 399 41.41 14.58 -6.89
N TRP A 400 40.75 15.03 -5.82
CA TRP A 400 40.07 14.15 -4.87
C TRP A 400 38.85 13.45 -5.48
N TYR A 401 38.04 14.14 -6.31
CA TYR A 401 36.96 13.49 -7.04
C TYR A 401 37.47 12.41 -7.99
N LYS A 402 38.59 12.65 -8.68
CA LYS A 402 39.17 11.67 -9.59
C LYS A 402 39.73 10.46 -8.85
N GLU A 403 40.47 10.68 -7.77
CA GLU A 403 41.04 9.61 -6.94
C GLU A 403 39.95 8.69 -6.37
N ALA A 404 38.90 9.27 -5.79
CA ALA A 404 37.77 8.51 -5.27
C ALA A 404 37.00 7.81 -6.42
N SER A 405 36.79 8.49 -7.55
CA SER A 405 36.10 7.95 -8.72
C SER A 405 36.81 6.73 -9.32
N ASP A 406 38.14 6.81 -9.46
CA ASP A 406 38.98 5.75 -10.04
C ASP A 406 39.01 4.51 -9.13
N ASN A 407 38.82 4.70 -7.81
CA ASN A 407 38.61 3.64 -6.82
C ASN A 407 37.13 3.22 -6.64
N GLY A 408 36.24 3.65 -7.54
CA GLY A 408 34.86 3.18 -7.60
C GLY A 408 33.84 3.98 -6.79
N ASN A 409 34.21 5.14 -6.22
CA ASN A 409 33.27 6.00 -5.52
C ASN A 409 32.26 6.61 -6.50
N ARG A 410 31.00 6.19 -6.37
CA ARG A 410 29.89 6.60 -7.23
C ARG A 410 29.52 8.09 -7.14
N LEU A 411 29.66 8.70 -5.95
CA LEU A 411 29.34 10.10 -5.73
C LEU A 411 30.41 10.97 -6.38
N SER A 412 31.67 10.56 -6.29
CA SER A 412 32.77 11.25 -6.96
C SER A 412 32.73 11.07 -8.47
N GLN A 413 32.30 9.91 -8.98
CA GLN A 413 32.03 9.73 -10.41
C GLN A 413 30.93 10.69 -10.90
N TYR A 414 29.88 10.91 -10.11
CA TYR A 414 28.83 11.88 -10.42
C TYR A 414 29.36 13.32 -10.36
N ASN A 415 30.01 13.71 -9.27
CA ASN A 415 30.56 15.07 -9.11
C ASN A 415 31.59 15.40 -10.20
N LEU A 416 32.43 14.43 -10.59
CA LEU A 416 33.39 14.60 -11.68
C LEU A 416 32.70 14.74 -13.04
N ALA A 417 31.59 14.05 -13.27
CA ALA A 417 30.79 14.21 -14.48
C ALA A 417 30.16 15.61 -14.55
N VAL A 418 29.60 16.10 -13.43
CA VAL A 418 29.09 17.48 -13.30
C VAL A 418 30.18 18.51 -13.58
N CYS A 419 31.42 18.26 -13.11
CA CYS A 419 32.57 19.13 -13.38
C CYS A 419 32.92 19.20 -14.87
N TYR A 420 32.94 18.07 -15.58
CA TYR A 420 33.19 18.03 -17.03
C TYR A 420 32.03 18.61 -17.86
N GLU A 421 30.80 18.57 -17.35
CA GLU A 421 29.63 19.14 -18.03
C GLU A 421 29.56 20.66 -17.92
N ASN A 422 29.86 21.20 -16.73
CA ASN A 422 29.70 22.61 -16.38
C ASN A 422 31.03 23.40 -16.38
N GLU A 423 32.12 22.79 -16.84
CA GLU A 423 33.45 23.41 -16.88
C GLU A 423 33.97 23.88 -15.50
N ILE A 424 33.74 23.08 -14.47
CA ILE A 424 34.17 23.38 -13.09
C ILE A 424 35.55 22.75 -12.88
N GLY A 425 36.62 23.55 -12.91
CA GLY A 425 38.00 23.09 -12.64
C GLY A 425 38.62 22.18 -13.72
N VAL A 426 37.86 21.80 -14.75
CA VAL A 426 38.29 21.01 -15.92
C VAL A 426 37.67 21.58 -17.20
N LYS A 427 38.34 21.41 -18.34
CA LYS A 427 37.76 21.77 -19.65
C LYS A 427 36.50 20.95 -19.92
N LYS A 428 35.47 21.62 -20.43
CA LYS A 428 34.20 20.99 -20.78
C LYS A 428 34.39 19.81 -21.73
N SER A 429 33.75 18.68 -21.44
CA SER A 429 33.83 17.47 -22.28
C SER A 429 32.62 16.57 -22.08
N ASP A 430 31.68 16.63 -23.02
CA ASP A 430 30.44 15.86 -22.98
C ASP A 430 30.69 14.33 -23.00
N ASP A 431 31.71 13.88 -23.74
CA ASP A 431 32.08 12.45 -23.79
C ASP A 431 32.63 11.93 -22.45
N LYS A 432 33.44 12.74 -21.75
CA LYS A 432 33.95 12.38 -20.42
C LYS A 432 32.85 12.45 -19.37
N ALA A 433 32.01 13.49 -19.41
CA ALA A 433 30.84 13.60 -18.54
C ALA A 433 29.93 12.38 -18.69
N PHE A 434 29.58 12.01 -19.93
CA PHE A 434 28.79 10.81 -20.21
C PHE A 434 29.49 9.52 -19.74
N GLY A 435 30.80 9.41 -19.93
CA GLY A 435 31.60 8.28 -19.44
C GLY A 435 31.53 8.11 -17.92
N TYR A 436 31.68 9.20 -17.15
CA TYR A 436 31.60 9.18 -15.69
C TYR A 436 30.17 9.02 -15.17
N TYR A 437 29.17 9.62 -15.81
CA TYR A 437 27.76 9.36 -15.54
C TYR A 437 27.39 7.90 -15.74
N LYS A 438 27.86 7.27 -16.82
CA LYS A 438 27.67 5.84 -17.07
C LYS A 438 28.34 4.97 -16.01
N LYS A 439 29.54 5.34 -15.54
CA LYS A 439 30.23 4.65 -14.43
C LYS A 439 29.41 4.74 -13.13
N SER A 440 28.93 5.94 -12.78
CA SER A 440 28.09 6.18 -11.59
C SER A 440 26.76 5.41 -11.68
N ALA A 441 26.13 5.37 -12.85
CA ALA A 441 24.86 4.68 -13.08
C ALA A 441 24.94 3.14 -13.08
N LYS A 442 26.11 2.54 -13.36
CA LYS A 442 26.31 1.08 -13.43
C LYS A 442 26.10 0.36 -12.09
N TYR A 443 26.22 1.08 -10.97
CA TYR A 443 26.18 0.54 -9.61
C TYR A 443 24.87 0.83 -8.84
N ARG A 444 23.83 1.32 -9.52
CA ARG A 444 22.45 1.38 -8.99
C ARG A 444 21.48 0.90 -10.06
N ARG A 445 20.51 0.04 -9.72
CA ARG A 445 19.27 -0.13 -10.51
C ARG A 445 18.47 1.19 -10.53
N PRO A 446 17.47 1.34 -11.44
CA PRO A 446 17.20 2.52 -12.31
C PRO A 446 16.77 3.83 -11.61
N TYR A 447 16.93 3.94 -10.30
CA TYR A 447 16.67 5.16 -9.54
C TYR A 447 17.65 6.29 -9.85
N THR A 448 18.87 6.01 -10.31
CA THR A 448 19.79 7.05 -10.85
C THR A 448 19.55 7.38 -12.31
N LEU A 449 18.83 6.54 -13.08
CA LEU A 449 18.27 6.95 -14.38
C LEU A 449 17.00 7.80 -14.19
N ASN A 450 16.23 7.55 -13.11
CA ASN A 450 15.12 8.41 -12.67
C ASN A 450 15.62 9.72 -12.03
N LEU A 451 16.68 9.72 -11.23
CA LEU A 451 17.32 10.96 -10.78
C LEU A 451 18.01 11.73 -11.91
N PHE A 452 18.34 11.05 -13.03
CA PHE A 452 18.88 11.70 -14.22
C PHE A 452 17.83 12.50 -15.01
N TYR A 453 16.54 12.22 -14.83
CA TYR A 453 15.47 12.73 -15.70
C TYR A 453 14.12 12.98 -14.99
N GLY A 454 14.10 13.04 -13.66
CA GLY A 454 12.86 12.91 -12.89
C GLY A 454 12.63 13.87 -11.74
N ASN A 455 13.59 14.70 -11.32
CA ASN A 455 13.32 15.76 -10.34
C ASN A 455 13.99 17.08 -10.77
N GLU A 456 13.12 18.07 -11.01
CA GLU A 456 13.31 19.53 -10.93
C GLU A 456 14.68 20.13 -11.28
N ILE A 457 15.10 20.07 -12.54
CA ILE A 457 16.00 21.09 -13.15
C ILE A 457 15.54 21.35 -14.61
N ASN A 458 15.40 22.65 -14.94
CA ASN A 458 14.92 23.31 -16.18
C ASN A 458 14.65 22.46 -17.45
N PHE A 459 13.40 22.55 -17.93
CA PHE A 459 12.66 21.45 -18.57
C PHE A 459 12.71 21.30 -20.11
N GLU A 460 13.42 22.11 -20.91
CA GLU A 460 13.31 22.01 -22.39
C GLU A 460 14.57 21.50 -23.11
N LYS A 461 15.78 21.68 -22.57
CA LYS A 461 17.02 21.40 -23.33
C LYS A 461 17.50 19.95 -23.30
N ASP A 462 17.12 19.14 -22.29
CA ASP A 462 17.69 17.79 -22.11
C ASP A 462 16.78 16.64 -22.55
N ILE A 463 15.48 16.88 -22.77
CA ILE A 463 14.54 15.84 -23.19
C ILE A 463 14.77 15.39 -24.64
N ILE A 464 15.18 16.32 -25.50
CA ILE A 464 15.60 16.04 -26.90
C ILE A 464 16.88 15.19 -26.91
N LYS A 465 17.84 15.51 -26.03
CA LYS A 465 19.08 14.73 -25.91
C LYS A 465 18.81 13.33 -25.37
N ALA A 466 17.93 13.20 -24.36
CA ALA A 466 17.51 11.92 -23.81
C ALA A 466 16.92 11.01 -24.92
N PHE A 467 16.07 11.56 -25.77
CA PHE A 467 15.54 10.85 -26.94
C PHE A 467 16.65 10.39 -27.89
N GLU A 468 17.60 11.25 -28.24
CA GLU A 468 18.72 10.88 -29.12
C GLU A 468 19.64 9.82 -28.51
N TYR A 469 19.85 9.82 -27.19
CA TYR A 469 20.58 8.74 -26.51
C TYR A 469 19.82 7.41 -26.53
N TYR A 470 18.51 7.42 -26.24
CA TYR A 470 17.69 6.21 -26.35
C TYR A 470 17.64 5.70 -27.79
N LYS A 471 17.66 6.58 -28.79
CA LYS A 471 17.73 6.23 -30.21
C LYS A 471 19.06 5.59 -30.59
N LYS A 472 20.19 6.11 -30.10
CA LYS A 472 21.51 5.49 -30.26
C LYS A 472 21.57 4.11 -29.59
N ALA A 473 21.08 3.97 -28.36
CA ALA A 473 21.00 2.69 -27.67
C ALA A 473 20.03 1.70 -28.36
N SER A 474 18.92 2.19 -28.90
CA SER A 474 17.93 1.39 -29.64
C SER A 474 18.53 0.74 -30.90
N LYS A 475 19.46 1.44 -31.60
CA LYS A 475 20.23 0.88 -32.72
C LYS A 475 21.10 -0.31 -32.32
N GLN A 476 21.54 -0.37 -31.06
CA GLN A 476 22.30 -1.49 -30.50
C GLN A 476 21.41 -2.66 -30.00
N LYS A 477 20.13 -2.65 -30.37
CA LYS A 477 19.13 -3.71 -30.09
C LYS A 477 18.75 -3.92 -28.61
N TYR A 478 19.04 -2.96 -27.72
CA TYR A 478 18.52 -2.98 -26.34
C TYR A 478 16.99 -2.80 -26.33
N ILE A 479 16.27 -3.75 -25.73
CA ILE A 479 14.80 -3.83 -25.75
C ILE A 479 14.17 -2.65 -24.98
N GLU A 480 14.73 -2.28 -23.84
CA GLU A 480 14.25 -1.20 -22.98
C GLU A 480 14.45 0.17 -23.64
N ALA A 481 15.57 0.35 -24.33
CA ALA A 481 15.82 1.56 -25.12
C ALA A 481 14.87 1.63 -26.32
N GLN A 482 14.64 0.51 -27.02
CA GLN A 482 13.67 0.43 -28.11
C GLN A 482 12.26 0.78 -27.64
N TYR A 483 11.84 0.29 -26.47
CA TYR A 483 10.56 0.64 -25.86
C TYR A 483 10.48 2.13 -25.51
N LYS A 484 11.52 2.69 -24.88
CA LYS A 484 11.55 4.13 -24.54
C LYS A 484 11.50 5.03 -25.78
N VAL A 485 12.19 4.67 -26.86
CA VAL A 485 12.07 5.37 -28.15
C VAL A 485 10.64 5.29 -28.69
N ALA A 486 10.00 4.12 -28.65
CA ALA A 486 8.61 3.97 -29.08
C ALA A 486 7.67 4.83 -28.25
N TYR A 487 7.87 4.87 -26.93
CA TYR A 487 7.10 5.71 -26.00
C TYR A 487 7.31 7.20 -26.24
N PHE A 488 8.54 7.64 -26.52
CA PHE A 488 8.83 9.04 -26.83
C PHE A 488 8.21 9.47 -28.15
N TYR A 489 8.22 8.60 -29.17
CA TYR A 489 7.46 8.86 -30.40
C TYR A 489 5.95 8.92 -30.16
N ASP A 490 5.39 8.05 -29.32
CA ASP A 490 3.95 8.04 -29.00
C ASP A 490 3.51 9.32 -28.28
N LYS A 491 4.32 9.79 -27.33
CA LYS A 491 4.01 10.95 -26.48
C LYS A 491 4.54 12.29 -26.99
N GLY A 492 5.39 12.31 -28.01
CA GLY A 492 6.04 13.54 -28.48
C GLY A 492 7.09 14.07 -27.50
N ILE A 493 7.75 13.18 -26.75
CA ILE A 493 8.71 13.56 -25.70
C ILE A 493 10.10 13.66 -26.33
N GLY A 494 10.67 14.87 -26.42
CA GLY A 494 11.99 15.07 -27.04
C GLY A 494 12.04 14.85 -28.56
N THR A 495 10.88 14.65 -29.18
CA THR A 495 10.68 14.49 -30.63
C THR A 495 9.26 14.91 -30.99
N LYS A 496 8.98 15.24 -32.25
CA LYS A 496 7.60 15.33 -32.72
C LYS A 496 6.90 13.97 -32.55
N THR A 497 5.62 14.00 -32.21
CA THR A 497 4.77 12.82 -32.12
C THR A 497 4.79 12.05 -33.43
N ASN A 498 5.08 10.76 -33.37
CA ASN A 498 5.10 9.85 -34.51
C ASN A 498 4.44 8.51 -34.13
N LYS A 499 3.11 8.51 -34.08
CA LYS A 499 2.31 7.34 -33.70
C LYS A 499 2.55 6.13 -34.60
N LYS A 500 2.83 6.35 -35.90
CA LYS A 500 3.11 5.28 -36.86
C LYS A 500 4.40 4.53 -36.52
N GLU A 501 5.48 5.26 -36.24
CA GLU A 501 6.75 4.64 -35.88
C GLU A 501 6.70 4.03 -34.46
N ALA A 502 6.02 4.69 -33.52
CA ALA A 502 5.75 4.13 -32.20
C ALA A 502 5.03 2.79 -32.29
N PHE A 503 3.93 2.72 -33.05
CA PHE A 503 3.16 1.49 -33.28
C PHE A 503 4.01 0.38 -33.90
N LYS A 504 4.81 0.71 -34.93
CA LYS A 504 5.72 -0.26 -35.57
C LYS A 504 6.73 -0.84 -34.58
N LEU A 505 7.32 -0.01 -33.74
CA LEU A 505 8.25 -0.43 -32.69
C LEU A 505 7.55 -1.25 -31.61
N TYR A 506 6.39 -0.82 -31.12
CA TYR A 506 5.59 -1.59 -30.16
C TYR A 506 5.22 -2.97 -30.71
N LYS A 507 4.74 -3.06 -31.94
CA LYS A 507 4.41 -4.34 -32.60
C LYS A 507 5.62 -5.27 -32.68
N LYS A 508 6.80 -4.74 -33.02
CA LYS A 508 8.04 -5.53 -33.05
C LYS A 508 8.46 -6.02 -31.67
N LEU A 509 8.35 -5.17 -30.65
CA LEU A 509 8.72 -5.50 -29.27
C LEU A 509 7.73 -6.45 -28.60
N ALA A 510 6.43 -6.27 -28.87
CA ALA A 510 5.36 -7.12 -28.36
C ALA A 510 5.51 -8.56 -28.85
N LYS A 511 5.82 -8.76 -30.14
CA LYS A 511 6.15 -10.09 -30.70
C LYS A 511 7.39 -10.75 -30.07
N ARG A 512 8.25 -9.97 -29.42
CA ARG A 512 9.43 -10.45 -28.69
C ARG A 512 9.16 -10.66 -27.19
N GLY A 513 7.89 -10.58 -26.76
CA GLY A 513 7.48 -10.79 -25.37
C GLY A 513 7.66 -9.58 -24.44
N ASN A 514 7.87 -8.36 -24.97
CA ASN A 514 7.93 -7.18 -24.13
C ASN A 514 6.53 -6.79 -23.62
N LYS A 515 6.26 -7.05 -22.35
CA LYS A 515 4.94 -6.83 -21.71
C LYS A 515 4.44 -5.38 -21.82
N PHE A 516 5.30 -4.40 -21.61
CA PHE A 516 4.92 -3.00 -21.73
C PHE A 516 4.54 -2.61 -23.16
N ALA A 517 5.20 -3.18 -24.17
CA ALA A 517 4.85 -2.99 -25.57
C ALA A 517 3.53 -3.70 -25.92
N GLN A 518 3.30 -4.92 -25.39
CA GLN A 518 2.02 -5.63 -25.56
C GLN A 518 0.85 -4.81 -25.00
N ILE A 519 0.98 -4.28 -23.77
CA ILE A 519 -0.04 -3.42 -23.15
C ILE A 519 -0.30 -2.16 -23.98
N ARG A 520 0.77 -1.45 -24.40
CA ARG A 520 0.63 -0.25 -25.23
C ARG A 520 -0.04 -0.57 -26.57
N LEU A 521 0.30 -1.71 -27.17
CA LEU A 521 -0.29 -2.16 -28.43
C LEU A 521 -1.78 -2.50 -28.25
N GLY A 522 -2.15 -3.14 -27.14
CA GLY A 522 -3.56 -3.35 -26.78
C GLY A 522 -4.33 -2.04 -26.69
N THR A 523 -3.77 -1.03 -26.02
CA THR A 523 -4.39 0.32 -25.95
C THR A 523 -4.49 1.02 -27.30
N PHE A 524 -3.53 0.80 -28.22
CA PHE A 524 -3.64 1.30 -29.59
C PHE A 524 -4.81 0.67 -30.33
N TYR A 525 -4.96 -0.65 -30.24
CA TYR A 525 -6.03 -1.39 -30.89
C TYR A 525 -7.42 -1.03 -30.31
N GLU A 526 -7.51 -0.84 -28.99
CA GLU A 526 -8.74 -0.38 -28.33
C GLU A 526 -9.18 1.00 -28.87
N LYS A 527 -8.23 1.93 -29.06
CA LYS A 527 -8.52 3.24 -29.67
C LYS A 527 -8.93 3.15 -31.14
N GLU A 528 -8.40 2.19 -31.88
CA GLU A 528 -8.81 1.90 -33.26
C GLU A 528 -10.11 1.08 -33.33
N LYS A 529 -10.75 0.77 -32.18
CA LYS A 529 -11.95 -0.08 -32.08
C LYS A 529 -11.73 -1.51 -32.59
N LYS A 530 -10.48 -1.98 -32.60
CA LYS A 530 -10.06 -3.35 -32.93
C LYS A 530 -9.96 -4.16 -31.64
N PHE A 531 -11.12 -4.49 -31.10
CA PHE A 531 -11.22 -4.95 -29.71
C PHE A 531 -10.66 -6.36 -29.50
N GLU A 532 -10.80 -7.26 -30.47
CA GLU A 532 -10.26 -8.62 -30.37
C GLU A 532 -8.72 -8.60 -30.30
N GLU A 533 -8.07 -7.78 -31.12
CA GLU A 533 -6.62 -7.62 -31.05
C GLU A 533 -6.17 -6.93 -29.75
N ALA A 534 -6.97 -5.98 -29.24
CA ALA A 534 -6.71 -5.37 -27.95
C ALA A 534 -6.71 -6.41 -26.83
N PHE A 535 -7.77 -7.22 -26.77
CA PHE A 535 -7.92 -8.33 -25.83
C PHE A 535 -6.76 -9.32 -25.96
N TYR A 536 -6.41 -9.73 -27.18
CA TYR A 536 -5.30 -10.64 -27.44
C TYR A 536 -3.99 -10.14 -26.81
N TRP A 537 -3.63 -8.87 -27.03
CA TRP A 537 -2.38 -8.34 -26.49
C TRP A 537 -2.40 -8.12 -24.97
N TYR A 538 -3.55 -7.78 -24.40
CA TYR A 538 -3.69 -7.75 -22.95
C TYR A 538 -3.54 -9.17 -22.35
N ASN A 539 -4.10 -10.19 -22.99
CA ASN A 539 -3.99 -11.59 -22.57
C ASN A 539 -2.56 -12.12 -22.65
N GLU A 540 -1.81 -11.77 -23.70
CA GLU A 540 -0.39 -12.10 -23.83
C GLU A 540 0.47 -11.48 -22.71
N ALA A 541 0.02 -10.36 -22.13
CA ALA A 541 0.69 -9.65 -21.05
C ALA A 541 0.13 -9.95 -19.65
N LYS A 542 -0.76 -10.94 -19.47
CA LYS A 542 -1.52 -11.21 -18.23
C LYS A 542 -0.71 -11.47 -16.95
N GLU A 543 0.61 -11.59 -17.05
CA GLU A 543 1.51 -11.63 -15.89
C GLU A 543 1.86 -10.22 -15.36
N ASN A 544 1.35 -9.15 -15.97
CA ASN A 544 1.51 -7.77 -15.51
C ASN A 544 0.19 -7.21 -14.97
N GLU A 545 0.28 -6.46 -13.90
CA GLU A 545 -0.83 -5.90 -13.14
C GLU A 545 -1.72 -4.94 -13.95
N ILE A 546 -1.14 -4.15 -14.87
CA ILE A 546 -1.89 -3.25 -15.75
C ILE A 546 -2.62 -4.05 -16.84
N ALA A 547 -1.99 -5.11 -17.36
CA ALA A 547 -2.62 -5.99 -18.33
C ALA A 547 -3.82 -6.73 -17.72
N LEU A 548 -3.68 -7.24 -16.49
CA LEU A 548 -4.77 -7.85 -15.75
C LEU A 548 -5.93 -6.89 -15.51
N PHE A 549 -5.64 -5.63 -15.13
CA PHE A 549 -6.67 -4.61 -15.01
C PHE A 549 -7.43 -4.39 -16.33
N ASN A 550 -6.70 -4.28 -17.45
CA ASN A 550 -7.33 -4.11 -18.76
C ASN A 550 -8.12 -5.35 -19.21
N LEU A 551 -7.66 -6.57 -18.89
CA LEU A 551 -8.43 -7.79 -19.10
C LEU A 551 -9.71 -7.80 -18.27
N GLY A 552 -9.64 -7.34 -17.02
CA GLY A 552 -10.81 -7.13 -16.17
C GLY A 552 -11.83 -6.22 -16.85
N ARG A 553 -11.38 -5.08 -17.39
CA ARG A 553 -12.24 -4.17 -18.19
C ARG A 553 -12.81 -4.84 -19.42
N CYS A 554 -12.02 -5.65 -20.12
CA CYS A 554 -12.51 -6.38 -21.29
C CYS A 554 -13.66 -7.32 -20.93
N TYR A 555 -13.53 -8.08 -19.83
CA TYR A 555 -14.59 -8.96 -19.36
C TYR A 555 -15.78 -8.21 -18.75
N GLU A 556 -15.57 -7.06 -18.10
CA GLU A 556 -16.65 -6.26 -17.50
C GLU A 556 -17.54 -5.63 -18.57
N TYR A 557 -16.94 -5.06 -19.63
CA TYR A 557 -17.65 -4.30 -20.66
C TYR A 557 -17.83 -5.05 -21.98
N GLY A 558 -17.34 -6.29 -22.10
CA GLY A 558 -17.39 -7.06 -23.34
C GLY A 558 -16.50 -6.52 -24.47
N ILE A 559 -15.31 -5.99 -24.12
CA ILE A 559 -14.38 -5.40 -25.09
C ILE A 559 -13.55 -6.49 -25.74
N GLY A 560 -13.94 -6.93 -26.94
CA GLY A 560 -13.20 -7.92 -27.74
C GLY A 560 -13.39 -9.36 -27.27
N ILE A 561 -14.28 -9.56 -26.30
CA ILE A 561 -14.70 -10.85 -25.77
C ILE A 561 -16.09 -10.71 -25.15
N GLU A 562 -16.79 -11.83 -24.96
CA GLU A 562 -18.07 -11.83 -24.26
C GLU A 562 -17.94 -11.33 -22.81
N LYS A 563 -18.94 -10.56 -22.36
CA LYS A 563 -19.02 -10.05 -20.98
C LYS A 563 -19.03 -11.22 -20.00
N ASN A 564 -18.21 -11.15 -18.95
CA ASN A 564 -18.14 -12.15 -17.89
C ASN A 564 -17.69 -11.53 -16.57
N GLU A 565 -18.63 -11.31 -15.66
CA GLU A 565 -18.38 -10.62 -14.39
C GLU A 565 -17.46 -11.41 -13.45
N ASN A 566 -17.55 -12.75 -13.43
CA ASN A 566 -16.68 -13.60 -12.61
C ASN A 566 -15.21 -13.52 -13.08
N LYS A 567 -14.98 -13.57 -14.41
CA LYS A 567 -13.63 -13.41 -14.95
C LYS A 567 -13.09 -11.99 -14.76
N ALA A 568 -13.96 -10.98 -14.84
CA ALA A 568 -13.59 -9.60 -14.53
C ALA A 568 -13.13 -9.47 -13.08
N PHE A 569 -13.90 -10.03 -12.14
CA PHE A 569 -13.56 -10.09 -10.72
C PHE A 569 -12.18 -10.73 -10.50
N GLU A 570 -11.95 -11.94 -11.04
CA GLU A 570 -10.66 -12.62 -10.90
C GLU A 570 -9.48 -11.82 -11.47
N CYS A 571 -9.69 -11.09 -12.57
CA CYS A 571 -8.64 -10.27 -13.16
C CYS A 571 -8.31 -9.05 -12.29
N TYR A 572 -9.33 -8.38 -11.74
CA TYR A 572 -9.15 -7.27 -10.82
C TYR A 572 -8.53 -7.71 -9.50
N GLU A 573 -8.91 -8.87 -8.97
CA GLU A 573 -8.28 -9.48 -7.78
C GLU A 573 -6.78 -9.70 -8.00
N LYS A 574 -6.41 -10.39 -9.09
CA LYS A 574 -4.98 -10.63 -9.42
C LYS A 574 -4.20 -9.35 -9.69
N SER A 575 -4.85 -8.31 -10.20
CA SER A 575 -4.25 -6.98 -10.41
C SER A 575 -4.02 -6.25 -9.08
N ALA A 576 -5.02 -6.27 -8.21
CA ALA A 576 -4.98 -5.68 -6.87
C ALA A 576 -3.92 -6.35 -5.97
N ASP A 577 -3.81 -7.67 -6.01
CA ASP A 577 -2.81 -8.47 -5.28
C ASP A 577 -1.36 -8.13 -5.68
N GLN A 578 -1.15 -7.69 -6.93
CA GLN A 578 0.13 -7.19 -7.41
C GLN A 578 0.39 -5.73 -7.03
N GLY A 579 -0.53 -5.08 -6.31
CA GLY A 579 -0.41 -3.72 -5.81
C GLY A 579 -0.89 -2.64 -6.78
N TYR A 580 -1.59 -2.98 -7.87
CA TYR A 580 -2.07 -1.96 -8.81
C TYR A 580 -3.26 -1.18 -8.25
N THR A 581 -3.07 0.13 -8.07
CA THR A 581 -4.01 1.00 -7.36
C THR A 581 -5.39 1.06 -8.03
N ASP A 582 -5.46 1.16 -9.36
CA ASP A 582 -6.76 1.17 -10.06
C ASP A 582 -7.44 -0.21 -10.01
N GLY A 583 -6.65 -1.29 -9.94
CA GLY A 583 -7.13 -2.65 -9.70
C GLY A 583 -7.80 -2.77 -8.35
N LYS A 584 -7.17 -2.26 -7.28
CA LYS A 584 -7.76 -2.21 -5.93
C LYS A 584 -9.06 -1.41 -5.91
N PHE A 585 -9.07 -0.21 -6.54
CA PHE A 585 -10.27 0.61 -6.63
C PHE A 585 -11.42 -0.12 -7.34
N ARG A 586 -11.16 -0.76 -8.50
CA ARG A 586 -12.20 -1.50 -9.22
C ARG A 586 -12.67 -2.75 -8.48
N LEU A 587 -11.76 -3.47 -7.82
CA LEU A 587 -12.14 -4.60 -6.96
C LEU A 587 -13.02 -4.14 -5.79
N GLY A 588 -12.73 -2.96 -5.21
CA GLY A 588 -13.59 -2.32 -4.22
C GLY A 588 -15.00 -2.08 -4.74
N ASN A 589 -15.15 -1.59 -5.98
CA ASN A 589 -16.47 -1.42 -6.63
C ASN A 589 -17.20 -2.75 -6.77
N PHE A 590 -16.51 -3.82 -7.16
CA PHE A 590 -17.10 -5.15 -7.29
C PHE A 590 -17.61 -5.70 -5.96
N TYR A 591 -16.85 -5.57 -4.87
CA TYR A 591 -17.34 -5.93 -3.53
C TYR A 591 -18.45 -5.02 -3.03
N ASN A 592 -18.42 -3.73 -3.36
CA ASN A 592 -19.46 -2.78 -2.96
C ASN A 592 -20.82 -3.10 -3.61
N GLU A 593 -20.80 -3.52 -4.87
CA GLU A 593 -22.00 -3.78 -5.68
C GLU A 593 -22.39 -5.26 -5.74
N GLY A 594 -21.51 -6.18 -5.33
CA GLY A 594 -21.74 -7.62 -5.43
C GLY A 594 -21.64 -8.13 -6.88
N ILE A 595 -20.73 -7.56 -7.68
CA ILE A 595 -20.52 -7.97 -9.07
C ILE A 595 -19.51 -9.11 -9.10
N GLY A 596 -19.90 -10.27 -9.61
CA GLY A 596 -19.05 -11.47 -9.64
C GLY A 596 -18.62 -12.00 -8.26
N THR A 597 -19.21 -11.48 -7.19
CA THR A 597 -18.96 -11.83 -5.78
C THR A 597 -20.15 -11.41 -4.91
N GLU A 598 -20.16 -11.74 -3.63
CA GLU A 598 -21.17 -11.26 -2.69
C GLU A 598 -20.86 -9.82 -2.22
N ILE A 599 -21.91 -9.04 -1.91
CA ILE A 599 -21.76 -7.69 -1.37
C ILE A 599 -20.96 -7.74 -0.07
N ASN A 600 -19.84 -7.02 -0.02
CA ASN A 600 -19.00 -6.91 1.17
C ASN A 600 -18.47 -5.48 1.31
N LYS A 601 -19.20 -4.64 2.05
CA LYS A 601 -18.86 -3.22 2.24
C LYS A 601 -17.57 -3.02 3.04
N GLU A 602 -17.24 -3.91 3.97
CA GLU A 602 -15.99 -3.85 4.77
C GLU A 602 -14.76 -4.11 3.89
N LYS A 603 -14.78 -5.14 3.04
CA LYS A 603 -13.70 -5.39 2.08
C LYS A 603 -13.59 -4.25 1.06
N ALA A 604 -14.71 -3.72 0.58
CA ALA A 604 -14.71 -2.57 -0.30
C ALA A 604 -14.05 -1.36 0.37
N TYR A 605 -14.39 -1.07 1.62
CA TYR A 605 -13.78 -0.01 2.42
C TYR A 605 -12.25 -0.17 2.52
N GLU A 606 -11.75 -1.35 2.88
CA GLU A 606 -10.30 -1.59 2.99
C GLU A 606 -9.56 -1.37 1.66
N LEU A 607 -10.15 -1.84 0.55
CA LEU A 607 -9.58 -1.66 -0.79
C LEU A 607 -9.59 -0.19 -1.24
N TYR A 608 -10.68 0.54 -0.97
CA TYR A 608 -10.76 1.97 -1.25
C TYR A 608 -9.77 2.76 -0.40
N LYS A 609 -9.61 2.42 0.87
CA LYS A 609 -8.65 3.04 1.78
C LYS A 609 -7.23 2.89 1.26
N ASP A 610 -6.81 1.67 0.94
CA ASP A 610 -5.49 1.40 0.37
C ASP A 610 -5.29 2.13 -0.97
N ALA A 611 -6.29 2.11 -1.86
CA ALA A 611 -6.22 2.84 -3.13
C ALA A 611 -6.13 4.37 -2.94
N ALA A 612 -6.87 4.92 -1.98
CA ALA A 612 -6.91 6.35 -1.67
C ALA A 612 -5.60 6.85 -1.03
N GLU A 613 -5.00 6.05 -0.14
CA GLU A 613 -3.69 6.31 0.47
C GLU A 613 -2.57 6.31 -0.58
N ASN A 614 -2.69 5.49 -1.62
CA ASN A 614 -1.80 5.46 -2.78
C ASN A 614 -2.15 6.49 -3.87
N GLY A 615 -3.02 7.47 -3.58
CA GLY A 615 -3.25 8.64 -4.44
C GLY A 615 -4.31 8.47 -5.53
N ASN A 616 -5.09 7.39 -5.55
CA ASN A 616 -6.21 7.28 -6.49
C ASN A 616 -7.33 8.25 -6.08
N LYS A 617 -7.54 9.30 -6.90
CA LYS A 617 -8.51 10.37 -6.63
C LYS A 617 -9.97 9.91 -6.64
N LEU A 618 -10.31 8.87 -7.41
CA LEU A 618 -11.67 8.29 -7.42
C LEU A 618 -11.92 7.56 -6.10
N ALA A 619 -10.95 6.77 -5.64
CA ALA A 619 -11.00 6.07 -4.36
C ALA A 619 -11.07 7.05 -3.18
N GLN A 620 -10.33 8.16 -3.21
CA GLN A 620 -10.42 9.21 -2.19
C GLN A 620 -11.85 9.79 -2.09
N ASN A 621 -12.49 10.09 -3.23
CA ASN A 621 -13.88 10.54 -3.23
C ASN A 621 -14.84 9.48 -2.67
N VAL A 622 -14.72 8.23 -3.11
CA VAL A 622 -15.58 7.14 -2.63
C VAL A 622 -15.37 6.87 -1.13
N LEU A 623 -14.15 6.97 -0.65
CA LEU A 623 -13.84 6.83 0.76
C LEU A 623 -14.47 7.95 1.60
N GLY A 624 -14.49 9.20 1.09
CA GLY A 624 -15.24 10.29 1.68
C GLY A 624 -16.73 9.95 1.85
N PHE A 625 -17.34 9.42 0.79
CA PHE A 625 -18.74 8.96 0.82
C PHE A 625 -18.97 7.81 1.81
N PHE A 626 -18.03 6.87 1.89
CA PHE A 626 -18.10 5.75 2.83
C PHE A 626 -18.11 6.22 4.29
N TYR A 627 -17.28 7.20 4.65
CA TYR A 627 -17.31 7.81 5.97
C TYR A 627 -18.58 8.65 6.20
N GLU A 628 -19.08 9.35 5.20
CA GLU A 628 -20.30 10.15 5.32
C GLU A 628 -21.54 9.29 5.61
N LYS A 629 -21.61 8.10 4.98
CA LYS A 629 -22.73 7.16 5.13
C LYS A 629 -22.51 6.05 6.16
N GLY A 630 -21.28 5.86 6.65
CA GLY A 630 -20.92 4.74 7.53
C GLY A 630 -20.97 3.39 6.81
N HIS A 631 -20.45 3.31 5.59
CA HIS A 631 -20.41 2.05 4.83
C HIS A 631 -19.12 1.28 5.10
N GLY A 632 -19.23 0.07 5.66
CA GLY A 632 -18.06 -0.74 6.01
C GLY A 632 -17.14 -0.12 7.08
N THR A 633 -17.56 1.00 7.67
CA THR A 633 -16.85 1.79 8.68
C THR A 633 -17.86 2.63 9.46
N GLU A 634 -17.46 3.22 10.59
CA GLU A 634 -18.31 4.13 11.35
C GLU A 634 -18.52 5.46 10.62
N LYS A 635 -19.71 6.06 10.77
CA LYS A 635 -20.02 7.35 10.19
C LYS A 635 -19.13 8.44 10.81
N ASN A 636 -18.44 9.22 9.99
CA ASN A 636 -17.57 10.31 10.43
C ASN A 636 -17.51 11.42 9.38
N VAL A 637 -18.18 12.55 9.64
CA VAL A 637 -18.35 13.63 8.65
C VAL A 637 -17.09 14.47 8.48
N GLU A 638 -16.26 14.60 9.52
CA GLU A 638 -14.98 15.31 9.48
C GLU A 638 -13.97 14.55 8.61
N THR A 639 -13.93 13.22 8.75
CA THR A 639 -13.07 12.36 7.93
C THR A 639 -13.58 12.28 6.49
N ALA A 640 -14.90 12.32 6.28
CA ALA A 640 -15.49 12.44 4.95
C ALA A 640 -15.01 13.71 4.25
N PHE A 641 -15.12 14.86 4.94
CA PHE A 641 -14.65 16.16 4.45
C PHE A 641 -13.15 16.11 4.08
N PHE A 642 -12.31 15.56 4.96
CA PHE A 642 -10.87 15.42 4.70
C PHE A 642 -10.57 14.65 3.40
N TRP A 643 -11.27 13.54 3.15
CA TRP A 643 -11.03 12.75 1.94
C TRP A 643 -11.60 13.39 0.68
N TYR A 644 -12.76 14.07 0.77
CA TYR A 644 -13.27 14.90 -0.32
C TYR A 644 -12.29 16.02 -0.66
N GLU A 645 -11.70 16.68 0.34
CA GLU A 645 -10.68 17.72 0.14
C GLU A 645 -9.44 17.19 -0.58
N LYS A 646 -8.90 16.07 -0.10
CA LYS A 646 -7.74 15.43 -0.72
C LYS A 646 -8.01 15.02 -2.18
N ALA A 647 -9.20 14.48 -2.47
CA ALA A 647 -9.62 14.12 -3.82
C ALA A 647 -9.78 15.35 -4.73
N ALA A 648 -10.38 16.42 -4.20
CA ALA A 648 -10.62 17.67 -4.92
C ALA A 648 -9.31 18.39 -5.30
N VAL A 649 -8.32 18.41 -4.39
CA VAL A 649 -6.96 18.92 -4.66
C VAL A 649 -6.26 18.11 -5.75
N ASN A 650 -6.52 16.80 -5.82
CA ASN A 650 -6.03 15.93 -6.89
C ASN A 650 -6.87 16.03 -8.20
N GLY A 651 -7.76 17.02 -8.31
CA GLY A 651 -8.56 17.28 -9.50
C GLY A 651 -9.66 16.25 -9.74
N ASN A 652 -10.33 15.77 -8.68
CA ASN A 652 -11.57 15.00 -8.82
C ASN A 652 -12.77 15.95 -8.84
N GLU A 653 -13.49 15.95 -9.96
CA GLU A 653 -14.64 16.81 -10.21
C GLU A 653 -15.83 16.49 -9.30
N ILE A 654 -16.06 15.21 -9.00
CA ILE A 654 -17.16 14.77 -8.11
C ILE A 654 -16.86 15.18 -6.66
N ALA A 655 -15.61 15.08 -6.22
CA ALA A 655 -15.20 15.48 -4.88
C ALA A 655 -15.26 17.00 -4.68
N GLN A 656 -14.95 17.78 -5.71
CA GLN A 656 -15.16 19.24 -5.67
C GLN A 656 -16.64 19.57 -5.51
N TYR A 657 -17.53 18.88 -6.24
CA TYR A 657 -18.96 19.01 -6.04
C TYR A 657 -19.40 18.61 -4.62
N ASN A 658 -18.90 17.50 -4.10
CA ASN A 658 -19.21 17.04 -2.74
C ASN A 658 -18.67 18.01 -1.67
N LEU A 659 -17.51 18.62 -1.89
CA LEU A 659 -17.03 19.72 -1.03
C LEU A 659 -17.96 20.92 -1.06
N GLY A 660 -18.47 21.28 -2.24
CA GLY A 660 -19.48 22.33 -2.37
C GLY A 660 -20.69 22.04 -1.48
N ILE A 661 -21.20 20.80 -1.51
CA ILE A 661 -22.30 20.35 -0.63
C ILE A 661 -21.90 20.44 0.84
N CYS A 662 -20.67 20.05 1.19
CA CYS A 662 -20.18 20.10 2.57
C CYS A 662 -20.16 21.54 3.10
N TYR A 663 -19.65 22.49 2.31
CA TYR A 663 -19.63 23.90 2.68
C TYR A 663 -21.03 24.52 2.71
N GLU A 664 -21.93 24.17 1.79
CA GLU A 664 -23.30 24.69 1.76
C GLU A 664 -24.10 24.25 3.01
N ASN A 665 -23.92 23.00 3.44
CA ASN A 665 -24.70 22.41 4.53
C ASN A 665 -23.96 22.33 5.88
N GLY A 666 -22.67 22.70 5.92
CA GLY A 666 -21.85 22.59 7.11
C GLY A 666 -21.51 21.14 7.53
N ILE A 667 -21.27 20.25 6.56
CA ILE A 667 -20.95 18.83 6.82
C ILE A 667 -19.44 18.68 7.03
N GLY A 668 -19.01 18.38 8.26
CA GLY A 668 -17.60 18.23 8.61
C GLY A 668 -16.78 19.54 8.57
N VAL A 669 -17.42 20.67 8.24
CA VAL A 669 -16.82 22.00 8.14
C VAL A 669 -17.88 23.05 8.52
N LYS A 670 -17.45 24.26 8.90
CA LYS A 670 -18.39 25.37 9.10
C LYS A 670 -19.06 25.72 7.77
N LYS A 671 -20.38 25.95 7.80
CA LYS A 671 -21.15 26.41 6.63
C LYS A 671 -20.53 27.69 6.04
N ASP A 672 -20.34 27.70 4.73
CA ASP A 672 -19.75 28.80 3.93
C ASP A 672 -20.25 28.72 2.48
N GLU A 673 -21.27 29.52 2.16
CA GLU A 673 -21.91 29.48 0.84
C GLU A 673 -21.00 30.01 -0.28
N ASN A 674 -20.12 30.96 0.01
CA ASN A 674 -19.16 31.50 -0.97
C ASN A 674 -18.17 30.43 -1.40
N LYS A 675 -17.62 29.67 -0.44
CA LYS A 675 -16.77 28.52 -0.75
C LYS A 675 -17.54 27.42 -1.48
N ALA A 676 -18.79 27.18 -1.10
CA ALA A 676 -19.63 26.20 -1.79
C ALA A 676 -19.74 26.53 -3.29
N PHE A 677 -20.07 27.79 -3.60
CA PHE A 677 -20.15 28.31 -4.96
C PHE A 677 -18.83 28.16 -5.73
N GLU A 678 -17.70 28.53 -5.11
CA GLU A 678 -16.36 28.39 -5.72
C GLU A 678 -16.06 26.93 -6.13
N TYR A 679 -16.35 25.96 -5.26
CA TYR A 679 -16.12 24.55 -5.54
C TYR A 679 -17.09 23.97 -6.57
N TYR A 680 -18.35 24.44 -6.59
CA TYR A 680 -19.30 24.10 -7.65
C TYR A 680 -18.82 24.60 -9.01
N ILE A 681 -18.30 25.82 -9.12
CA ILE A 681 -17.71 26.34 -10.36
C ILE A 681 -16.53 25.47 -10.82
N LYS A 682 -15.57 25.17 -9.94
CA LYS A 682 -14.40 24.32 -10.28
C LYS A 682 -14.79 22.94 -10.82
N SER A 683 -15.84 22.34 -10.26
CA SER A 683 -16.38 21.06 -10.73
C SER A 683 -17.13 21.19 -12.06
N ALA A 684 -17.92 22.27 -12.21
CA ALA A 684 -18.66 22.58 -13.42
C ALA A 684 -17.76 22.86 -14.63
N GLU A 685 -16.64 23.54 -14.44
CA GLU A 685 -15.62 23.81 -15.46
C GLU A 685 -14.98 22.53 -16.02
N GLN A 686 -14.87 21.49 -15.19
CA GLN A 686 -14.42 20.15 -15.61
C GLN A 686 -15.52 19.33 -16.30
N GLY A 687 -16.73 19.89 -16.42
CA GLY A 687 -17.85 19.30 -17.15
C GLY A 687 -18.80 18.44 -16.30
N TYR A 688 -18.69 18.45 -14.97
CA TYR A 688 -19.61 17.70 -14.12
C TYR A 688 -21.01 18.34 -14.13
N LEU A 689 -21.98 17.68 -14.76
CA LEU A 689 -23.31 18.25 -15.05
C LEU A 689 -24.10 18.59 -13.78
N ASN A 690 -23.98 17.79 -12.70
CA ASN A 690 -24.66 18.10 -11.45
C ASN A 690 -24.08 19.36 -10.78
N ALA A 691 -22.77 19.62 -10.94
CA ALA A 691 -22.20 20.88 -10.49
C ALA A 691 -22.67 22.05 -11.34
N LYS A 692 -22.73 21.93 -12.67
CA LYS A 692 -23.32 22.97 -13.53
C LYS A 692 -24.76 23.31 -13.14
N TYR A 693 -25.57 22.29 -12.89
CA TYR A 693 -26.92 22.44 -12.37
C TYR A 693 -26.93 23.17 -11.01
N ARG A 694 -26.03 22.81 -10.07
CA ARG A 694 -25.90 23.52 -8.78
C ARG A 694 -25.47 24.96 -8.93
N VAL A 695 -24.56 25.28 -9.85
CA VAL A 695 -24.17 26.67 -10.14
C VAL A 695 -25.39 27.47 -10.64
N ALA A 696 -26.22 26.88 -11.49
CA ALA A 696 -27.49 27.50 -11.91
C ALA A 696 -28.43 27.72 -10.71
N GLU A 697 -28.56 26.75 -9.80
CA GLU A 697 -29.31 26.94 -8.55
C GLU A 697 -28.74 28.07 -7.68
N CYS A 698 -27.41 28.19 -7.60
CA CYS A 698 -26.74 29.23 -6.83
C CYS A 698 -27.06 30.62 -7.38
N TYR A 699 -26.96 30.83 -8.70
CA TYR A 699 -27.35 32.10 -9.32
C TYR A 699 -28.85 32.39 -9.20
N TYR A 700 -29.70 31.36 -9.31
CA TYR A 700 -31.15 31.55 -9.22
C TYR A 700 -31.59 31.94 -7.80
N LYS A 701 -30.99 31.34 -6.76
CA LYS A 701 -31.36 31.54 -5.34
C LYS A 701 -30.47 32.56 -4.61
N GLY A 702 -29.34 32.95 -5.18
CA GLY A 702 -28.33 33.81 -4.53
C GLY A 702 -27.49 33.08 -3.48
N ILE A 703 -27.14 31.80 -3.71
CA ILE A 703 -26.33 31.01 -2.76
C ILE A 703 -24.85 31.26 -3.04
N GLY A 704 -24.18 31.99 -2.14
CA GLY A 704 -22.75 32.30 -2.27
C GLY A 704 -22.38 33.23 -3.43
N THR A 705 -23.39 33.83 -4.06
CA THR A 705 -23.29 34.77 -5.18
C THR A 705 -24.54 35.64 -5.22
N ASP A 706 -24.49 36.76 -5.95
CA ASP A 706 -25.68 37.58 -6.18
C ASP A 706 -26.70 36.85 -7.07
N ILE A 707 -27.98 37.15 -6.88
CA ILE A 707 -29.06 36.58 -7.70
C ILE A 707 -28.87 37.04 -9.16
N ASN A 708 -28.76 36.08 -10.07
CA ASN A 708 -28.69 36.30 -11.51
C ASN A 708 -29.52 35.25 -12.26
N LYS A 709 -30.81 35.53 -12.45
CA LYS A 709 -31.75 34.60 -13.10
C LYS A 709 -31.43 34.36 -14.58
N GLU A 710 -30.83 35.33 -15.28
CA GLU A 710 -30.46 35.21 -16.68
C GLU A 710 -29.33 34.19 -16.87
N GLU A 711 -28.25 34.30 -16.08
CA GLU A 711 -27.15 33.33 -16.14
C GLU A 711 -27.60 31.94 -15.64
N ALA A 712 -28.47 31.90 -14.62
CA ALA A 712 -29.06 30.64 -14.16
C ALA A 712 -29.85 29.93 -15.27
N LEU A 713 -30.71 30.66 -15.99
CA LEU A 713 -31.49 30.11 -17.09
C LEU A 713 -30.59 29.53 -18.18
N LYS A 714 -29.59 30.29 -18.63
CA LYS A 714 -28.63 29.84 -19.63
C LYS A 714 -27.93 28.54 -19.21
N LEU A 715 -27.48 28.45 -17.96
CA LEU A 715 -26.85 27.24 -17.42
C LEU A 715 -27.84 26.08 -17.30
N TYR A 716 -29.10 26.33 -16.95
CA TYR A 716 -30.15 25.30 -16.96
C TYR A 716 -30.38 24.75 -18.36
N GLU A 717 -30.51 25.60 -19.37
CA GLU A 717 -30.68 25.21 -20.78
C GLU A 717 -29.50 24.37 -21.27
N GLU A 718 -28.27 24.87 -21.14
CA GLU A 718 -27.05 24.15 -21.55
C GLU A 718 -26.93 22.77 -20.86
N THR A 719 -27.34 22.68 -19.60
CA THR A 719 -27.24 21.44 -18.80
C THR A 719 -28.38 20.47 -19.10
N ALA A 720 -29.58 20.99 -19.37
CA ALA A 720 -30.75 20.21 -19.76
C ALA A 720 -30.61 19.60 -21.16
N GLU A 721 -30.00 20.32 -22.09
CA GLU A 721 -29.65 19.80 -23.43
C GLU A 721 -28.69 18.61 -23.35
N LYS A 722 -27.80 18.60 -22.35
CA LYS A 722 -26.91 17.48 -22.04
C LYS A 722 -27.58 16.38 -21.22
N GLN A 723 -28.91 16.32 -21.25
CA GLN A 723 -29.74 15.27 -20.65
C GLN A 723 -29.66 15.20 -19.11
N ASN A 724 -29.27 16.30 -18.45
CA ASN A 724 -29.36 16.36 -16.99
C ASN A 724 -30.83 16.47 -16.56
N LYS A 725 -31.31 15.42 -15.88
CA LYS A 725 -32.70 15.28 -15.47
C LYS A 725 -33.19 16.34 -14.48
N SER A 726 -32.31 16.87 -13.62
CA SER A 726 -32.65 17.91 -12.64
C SER A 726 -32.78 19.28 -13.31
N ALA A 727 -31.90 19.60 -14.26
CA ALA A 727 -32.01 20.82 -15.06
C ALA A 727 -33.25 20.80 -15.96
N GLN A 728 -33.55 19.66 -16.61
CA GLN A 728 -34.77 19.50 -17.41
C GLN A 728 -36.03 19.67 -16.55
N TYR A 729 -36.08 19.06 -15.36
CA TYR A 729 -37.18 19.28 -14.42
C TYR A 729 -37.31 20.76 -14.02
N SER A 730 -36.18 21.41 -13.71
CA SER A 730 -36.19 22.82 -13.28
C SER A 730 -36.69 23.74 -14.38
N LEU A 731 -36.26 23.55 -15.64
CA LEU A 731 -36.81 24.28 -16.79
C LEU A 731 -38.33 24.06 -16.93
N GLY A 732 -38.80 22.82 -16.79
CA GLY A 732 -40.22 22.52 -16.79
C GLY A 732 -40.98 23.35 -15.76
N SER A 733 -40.45 23.45 -14.54
CA SER A 733 -41.04 24.25 -13.46
C SER A 733 -40.95 25.76 -13.71
N LEU A 734 -39.87 26.25 -14.31
CA LEU A 734 -39.73 27.67 -14.64
C LEU A 734 -40.74 28.07 -15.72
N TYR A 735 -40.95 27.24 -16.74
CA TYR A 735 -41.92 27.48 -17.81
C TYR A 735 -43.37 27.37 -17.30
N GLU A 736 -43.66 26.47 -16.36
CA GLU A 736 -45.00 26.35 -15.75
C GLU A 736 -45.36 27.58 -14.91
N ASN A 737 -44.39 28.13 -14.18
CA ASN A 737 -44.60 29.24 -13.24
C ASN A 737 -44.36 30.63 -13.86
N GLY A 738 -43.63 30.72 -14.97
CA GLY A 738 -43.21 31.99 -15.57
C GLY A 738 -42.18 32.76 -14.73
N ASP A 739 -41.31 32.06 -13.99
CA ASP A 739 -40.33 32.71 -13.11
C ASP A 739 -39.01 32.98 -13.82
N GLY A 740 -38.75 34.24 -14.18
CA GLY A 740 -37.56 34.65 -14.92
C GLY A 740 -37.62 34.32 -16.42
N ILE A 741 -38.67 33.63 -16.87
CA ILE A 741 -39.00 33.36 -18.28
C ILE A 741 -40.49 33.51 -18.52
N GLU A 742 -40.88 33.72 -19.79
CA GLU A 742 -42.30 33.74 -20.14
C GLU A 742 -42.95 32.38 -19.86
N LYS A 743 -44.10 32.42 -19.17
CA LYS A 743 -44.86 31.21 -18.86
C LYS A 743 -45.27 30.50 -20.17
N ASN A 744 -44.99 29.21 -20.26
CA ASN A 744 -45.34 28.40 -21.41
C ASN A 744 -45.62 26.95 -20.99
N ASP A 745 -46.90 26.59 -20.89
CA ASP A 745 -47.31 25.27 -20.42
C ASP A 745 -46.89 24.13 -21.37
N GLU A 746 -46.82 24.37 -22.69
CA GLU A 746 -46.36 23.37 -23.67
C GLU A 746 -44.87 23.06 -23.48
N MET A 747 -44.05 24.09 -23.26
CA MET A 747 -42.63 23.94 -22.93
C MET A 747 -42.41 23.30 -21.56
N ALA A 748 -43.28 23.60 -20.58
CA ALA A 748 -43.26 22.93 -19.29
C ALA A 748 -43.46 21.41 -19.45
N PHE A 749 -44.51 21.01 -20.17
CA PHE A 749 -44.78 19.61 -20.48
C PHE A 749 -43.62 18.94 -21.23
N PHE A 750 -43.09 19.61 -22.27
CA PHE A 750 -41.97 19.12 -23.07
C PHE A 750 -40.73 18.82 -22.21
N TRP A 751 -40.35 19.73 -21.31
CA TRP A 751 -39.17 19.54 -20.46
C TRP A 751 -39.40 18.49 -19.37
N TYR A 752 -40.61 18.41 -18.80
CA TYR A 752 -40.96 17.31 -17.91
C TYR A 752 -40.92 15.95 -18.61
N GLU A 753 -41.39 15.84 -19.86
CA GLU A 753 -41.31 14.60 -20.65
C GLU A 753 -39.86 14.19 -20.91
N LYS A 754 -39.00 15.14 -21.30
CA LYS A 754 -37.55 14.89 -21.42
C LYS A 754 -36.92 14.42 -20.12
N ALA A 755 -37.26 15.05 -18.99
CA ALA A 755 -36.75 14.66 -17.68
C ALA A 755 -37.16 13.22 -17.32
N VAL A 756 -38.40 12.82 -17.62
CA VAL A 756 -38.89 11.44 -17.42
C VAL A 756 -38.13 10.44 -18.29
N ASN A 757 -37.89 10.75 -19.56
CA ASN A 757 -37.11 9.90 -20.46
C ASN A 757 -35.66 9.69 -19.97
N ASN A 758 -35.14 10.63 -19.16
CA ASN A 758 -33.83 10.53 -18.49
C ASN A 758 -33.92 10.05 -17.03
N GLY A 759 -35.04 9.45 -16.62
CA GLY A 759 -35.21 8.80 -15.30
C GLY A 759 -35.45 9.77 -14.14
N SER A 760 -36.18 10.86 -14.35
CA SER A 760 -36.61 11.77 -13.28
C SER A 760 -37.93 11.32 -12.63
N GLU A 761 -37.82 10.91 -11.37
CA GLU A 761 -38.94 10.47 -10.52
C GLU A 761 -39.93 11.60 -10.21
N ILE A 762 -39.39 12.80 -9.95
CA ILE A 762 -40.18 14.00 -9.67
C ILE A 762 -40.90 14.49 -10.93
N ALA A 763 -40.27 14.39 -12.10
CA ALA A 763 -40.92 14.75 -13.36
C ALA A 763 -42.07 13.80 -13.71
N LEU A 764 -42.02 12.52 -13.31
CA LEU A 764 -43.16 11.60 -13.47
C LEU A 764 -44.39 12.11 -12.71
N TYR A 765 -44.19 12.56 -11.47
CA TYR A 765 -45.26 13.16 -10.69
C TYR A 765 -45.81 14.42 -11.38
N ASN A 766 -44.95 15.30 -11.87
CA ASN A 766 -45.38 16.52 -12.54
C ASN A 766 -46.07 16.25 -13.89
N LEU A 767 -45.66 15.23 -14.66
CA LEU A 767 -46.40 14.80 -15.85
C LEU A 767 -47.79 14.26 -15.48
N GLY A 768 -47.90 13.51 -14.37
CA GLY A 768 -49.19 13.12 -13.82
C GLY A 768 -50.08 14.34 -13.58
N ARG A 769 -49.52 15.39 -12.97
CA ARG A 769 -50.21 16.67 -12.73
C ARG A 769 -50.56 17.40 -14.02
N CYS A 770 -49.67 17.41 -15.01
CA CYS A 770 -49.96 18.00 -16.32
C CYS A 770 -51.15 17.32 -16.99
N TYR A 771 -51.24 15.97 -16.96
CA TYR A 771 -52.39 15.26 -17.49
C TYR A 771 -53.65 15.41 -16.64
N GLU A 772 -53.56 15.55 -15.32
CA GLU A 772 -54.72 15.78 -14.45
C GLU A 772 -55.33 17.18 -14.66
N LEU A 773 -54.48 18.20 -14.77
CA LEU A 773 -54.89 19.62 -14.83
C LEU A 773 -54.95 20.19 -16.24
N GLY A 774 -54.38 19.49 -17.24
CA GLY A 774 -54.33 19.95 -18.62
C GLY A 774 -53.20 20.97 -18.92
N ILE A 775 -52.07 20.89 -18.19
CA ILE A 775 -50.94 21.82 -18.35
C ILE A 775 -50.10 21.37 -19.54
N GLY A 776 -50.17 22.10 -20.66
CA GLY A 776 -49.38 21.85 -21.87
C GLY A 776 -49.79 20.62 -22.66
N VAL A 777 -50.83 19.92 -22.20
CA VAL A 777 -51.35 18.70 -22.80
C VAL A 777 -52.84 18.61 -22.53
N LYS A 778 -53.60 17.94 -23.41
CA LYS A 778 -55.01 17.67 -23.16
C LYS A 778 -55.18 16.84 -21.89
N LYS A 779 -56.07 17.28 -21.00
CA LYS A 779 -56.45 16.58 -19.77
C LYS A 779 -56.78 15.11 -20.05
N ASN A 780 -56.19 14.21 -19.26
CA ASN A 780 -56.37 12.76 -19.34
C ASN A 780 -56.08 12.11 -17.98
N GLU A 781 -57.12 11.86 -17.19
CA GLU A 781 -56.99 11.34 -15.83
C GLU A 781 -56.43 9.92 -15.77
N VAL A 782 -56.74 9.06 -16.77
CA VAL A 782 -56.20 7.69 -16.85
C VAL A 782 -54.68 7.72 -17.03
N LYS A 783 -54.17 8.60 -17.91
CA LYS A 783 -52.72 8.82 -18.05
C LYS A 783 -52.13 9.41 -16.77
N ALA A 784 -52.81 10.38 -16.14
CA ALA A 784 -52.35 10.99 -14.89
C ALA A 784 -52.13 9.93 -13.80
N PHE A 785 -53.13 9.08 -13.56
CA PHE A 785 -53.06 7.97 -12.63
C PHE A 785 -51.90 7.01 -12.95
N GLY A 786 -51.73 6.66 -14.23
CA GLY A 786 -50.62 5.83 -14.68
C GLY A 786 -49.23 6.42 -14.36
N TYR A 787 -49.05 7.74 -14.53
CA TYR A 787 -47.80 8.41 -14.18
C TYR A 787 -47.58 8.52 -12.67
N TYR A 788 -48.62 8.81 -11.88
CA TYR A 788 -48.52 8.81 -10.42
C TYR A 788 -48.15 7.44 -9.87
N LYS A 789 -48.72 6.37 -10.42
CA LYS A 789 -48.38 4.99 -10.04
C LYS A 789 -46.91 4.68 -10.32
N LYS A 790 -46.42 5.02 -11.52
CA LYS A 790 -44.99 4.87 -11.88
C LYS A 790 -44.07 5.68 -10.96
N SER A 791 -44.45 6.92 -10.62
CA SER A 791 -43.68 7.75 -9.69
C SER A 791 -43.62 7.15 -8.28
N ASN A 792 -44.72 6.53 -7.82
CA ASN A 792 -44.77 5.81 -6.55
C ASN A 792 -43.92 4.54 -6.56
N GLU A 793 -43.93 3.78 -7.66
CA GLU A 793 -43.08 2.60 -7.84
C GLU A 793 -41.59 2.95 -7.80
N GLN A 794 -41.21 4.14 -8.27
CA GLN A 794 -39.84 4.66 -8.15
C GLN A 794 -39.54 5.32 -6.79
N GLY A 795 -40.51 5.36 -5.88
CA GLY A 795 -40.30 5.80 -4.50
C GLY A 795 -40.42 7.30 -4.25
N TYR A 796 -40.97 8.10 -5.18
CA TYR A 796 -41.16 9.53 -4.94
C TYR A 796 -42.12 9.77 -3.75
N PRO A 797 -41.70 10.49 -2.69
CA PRO A 797 -42.45 10.54 -1.42
C PRO A 797 -43.91 11.00 -1.51
N ASN A 798 -44.23 11.92 -2.42
CA ASN A 798 -45.59 12.45 -2.59
C ASN A 798 -46.45 11.64 -3.58
N ALA A 799 -45.84 10.76 -4.37
CA ALA A 799 -46.59 9.96 -5.35
C ALA A 799 -47.52 8.96 -4.66
N LYS A 800 -47.08 8.34 -3.55
CA LYS A 800 -47.93 7.39 -2.81
C LYS A 800 -49.23 8.03 -2.32
N TYR A 801 -49.12 9.21 -1.72
CA TYR A 801 -50.27 10.03 -1.33
C TYR A 801 -51.19 10.31 -2.52
N LYS A 802 -50.63 10.70 -3.66
CA LYS A 802 -51.43 11.05 -4.84
C LYS A 802 -52.12 9.86 -5.48
N VAL A 803 -51.49 8.69 -5.50
CA VAL A 803 -52.12 7.42 -5.91
C VAL A 803 -53.27 7.06 -4.97
N ALA A 804 -53.10 7.24 -3.66
CA ALA A 804 -54.18 7.06 -2.69
C ALA A 804 -55.34 8.03 -2.94
N GLU A 805 -55.04 9.29 -3.26
CA GLU A 805 -56.05 10.28 -3.65
C GLU A 805 -56.81 9.87 -4.91
N CYS A 806 -56.12 9.35 -5.93
CA CYS A 806 -56.76 8.83 -7.13
C CYS A 806 -57.74 7.70 -6.82
N TYR A 807 -57.36 6.72 -6.00
CA TYR A 807 -58.27 5.65 -5.57
C TYR A 807 -59.43 6.15 -4.72
N ASN A 808 -59.19 7.14 -3.85
CA ASN A 808 -60.24 7.68 -2.98
C ASN A 808 -61.31 8.47 -3.76
N LYS A 809 -60.88 9.23 -4.77
CA LYS A 809 -61.74 10.13 -5.55
C LYS A 809 -62.16 9.58 -6.92
N GLY A 810 -61.62 8.43 -7.33
CA GLY A 810 -61.85 7.85 -8.66
C GLY A 810 -61.17 8.63 -9.81
N ILE A 811 -60.00 9.24 -9.56
CA ILE A 811 -59.29 10.03 -10.60
C ILE A 811 -58.51 9.06 -11.50
N GLY A 812 -59.02 8.83 -12.71
CA GLY A 812 -58.36 7.97 -13.71
C GLY A 812 -58.37 6.47 -13.40
N THR A 813 -59.09 6.06 -12.36
CA THR A 813 -59.29 4.68 -11.92
C THR A 813 -60.63 4.58 -11.18
N ASP A 814 -61.15 3.36 -10.99
CA ASP A 814 -62.36 3.15 -10.19
C ASP A 814 -62.10 3.51 -8.72
N THR A 815 -63.15 3.94 -8.03
CA THR A 815 -63.04 4.27 -6.61
C THR A 815 -62.76 3.02 -5.79
N ASP A 816 -61.67 3.04 -5.02
CA ASP A 816 -61.29 1.99 -4.07
C ASP A 816 -60.85 2.62 -2.74
N LYS A 817 -61.83 2.89 -1.87
CA LYS A 817 -61.58 3.50 -0.56
C LYS A 817 -60.71 2.61 0.34
N LYS A 818 -60.72 1.28 0.16
CA LYS A 818 -59.94 0.34 0.98
C LYS A 818 -58.46 0.43 0.63
N GLU A 819 -58.12 0.38 -0.67
CA GLU A 819 -56.74 0.51 -1.11
C GLU A 819 -56.22 1.94 -0.87
N ALA A 820 -57.07 2.97 -1.06
CA ALA A 820 -56.73 4.35 -0.71
C ALA A 820 -56.34 4.49 0.77
N LEU A 821 -57.15 3.97 1.68
CA LEU A 821 -56.88 4.01 3.13
C LEU A 821 -55.55 3.33 3.47
N LYS A 822 -55.27 2.17 2.88
CA LYS A 822 -54.00 1.45 3.07
C LYS A 822 -52.81 2.29 2.62
N LEU A 823 -52.85 2.84 1.40
CA LEU A 823 -51.78 3.67 0.85
C LEU A 823 -51.58 4.97 1.65
N TYR A 824 -52.66 5.60 2.13
CA TYR A 824 -52.57 6.74 3.03
C TYR A 824 -51.89 6.40 4.35
N LYS A 825 -52.21 5.26 4.98
CA LYS A 825 -51.52 4.78 6.19
C LYS A 825 -50.02 4.59 5.96
N GLU A 826 -49.65 3.86 4.91
CA GLU A 826 -48.24 3.63 4.57
C GLU A 826 -47.47 4.93 4.28
N ALA A 827 -48.10 5.91 3.62
CA ALA A 827 -47.47 7.21 3.37
C ALA A 827 -47.37 8.07 4.64
N ALA A 828 -48.40 8.04 5.50
CA ALA A 828 -48.45 8.79 6.75
C ALA A 828 -47.45 8.28 7.79
N GLU A 829 -47.18 6.97 7.82
CA GLU A 829 -46.13 6.35 8.63
C GLU A 829 -44.73 6.80 8.21
N LYS A 830 -44.53 7.15 6.93
CA LYS A 830 -43.32 7.78 6.40
C LYS A 830 -43.35 9.32 6.51
N GLU A 831 -44.11 9.84 7.46
CA GLU A 831 -44.21 11.27 7.77
C GLU A 831 -44.71 12.15 6.61
N ASN A 832 -45.42 11.57 5.63
CA ASN A 832 -46.02 12.38 4.57
C ASN A 832 -47.17 13.23 5.12
N LYS A 833 -46.95 14.54 5.23
CA LYS A 833 -47.91 15.48 5.81
C LYS A 833 -49.27 15.53 5.10
N PHE A 834 -49.31 15.31 3.79
CA PHE A 834 -50.55 15.29 3.02
C PHE A 834 -51.36 14.02 3.29
N ALA A 835 -50.70 12.87 3.40
CA ALA A 835 -51.34 11.62 3.78
C ALA A 835 -51.85 11.63 5.23
N GLN A 836 -51.07 12.19 6.17
CA GLN A 836 -51.49 12.38 7.55
C GLN A 836 -52.73 13.28 7.64
N TYR A 837 -52.73 14.41 6.92
CA TYR A 837 -53.90 15.27 6.82
C TYR A 837 -55.12 14.54 6.22
N SER A 838 -54.94 13.80 5.12
CA SER A 838 -56.03 13.02 4.51
C SER A 838 -56.58 11.97 5.46
N LEU A 839 -55.75 11.26 6.23
CA LEU A 839 -56.24 10.33 7.25
C LEU A 839 -57.07 11.04 8.31
N GLY A 840 -56.63 12.20 8.79
CA GLY A 840 -57.40 13.02 9.73
C GLY A 840 -58.81 13.31 9.19
N SER A 841 -58.88 13.74 7.91
CA SER A 841 -60.15 14.02 7.24
C SER A 841 -61.03 12.78 7.04
N LEU A 842 -60.45 11.63 6.71
CA LEU A 842 -61.20 10.38 6.55
C LEU A 842 -61.81 9.92 7.90
N TYR A 843 -61.07 10.04 9.00
CA TYR A 843 -61.57 9.71 10.34
C TYR A 843 -62.60 10.73 10.87
N GLU A 844 -62.46 12.03 10.58
CA GLU A 844 -63.46 13.05 10.97
C GLU A 844 -64.81 12.81 10.26
N ASN A 845 -64.76 12.46 8.97
CA ASN A 845 -65.95 12.33 8.13
C ASN A 845 -66.54 10.91 8.07
N GLY A 846 -65.80 9.88 8.50
CA GLY A 846 -66.21 8.48 8.37
C GLY A 846 -66.18 7.96 6.92
N ASP A 847 -65.27 8.49 6.11
CA ASP A 847 -65.24 8.26 4.67
C ASP A 847 -64.51 6.96 4.30
N GLY A 848 -65.25 5.84 4.21
CA GLY A 848 -64.65 4.52 3.94
C GLY A 848 -63.92 3.91 5.14
N ILE A 849 -64.01 4.55 6.30
CA ILE A 849 -63.55 4.08 7.61
C ILE A 849 -64.57 4.52 8.67
N GLU A 850 -64.62 3.85 9.82
CA GLU A 850 -65.45 4.29 10.94
C GLU A 850 -65.01 5.67 11.44
N LYS A 851 -65.99 6.56 11.66
CA LYS A 851 -65.75 7.91 12.16
C LYS A 851 -65.11 7.86 13.55
N ASN A 852 -64.03 8.61 13.76
CA ASN A 852 -63.34 8.70 15.04
C ASN A 852 -62.65 10.06 15.20
N ASP A 853 -63.28 10.96 15.96
CA ASP A 853 -62.81 12.34 16.10
C ASP A 853 -61.47 12.45 16.86
N GLU A 854 -61.20 11.58 17.84
CA GLU A 854 -59.92 11.54 18.58
C GLU A 854 -58.75 11.14 17.66
N THR A 855 -58.98 10.14 16.81
CA THR A 855 -57.99 9.67 15.83
C THR A 855 -57.81 10.71 14.71
N ALA A 856 -58.87 11.41 14.33
CA ALA A 856 -58.78 12.53 13.40
C ALA A 856 -57.87 13.63 13.93
N PHE A 857 -58.09 14.06 15.19
CA PHE A 857 -57.25 15.04 15.88
C PHE A 857 -55.79 14.61 15.94
N PHE A 858 -55.52 13.36 16.32
CA PHE A 858 -54.15 12.81 16.37
C PHE A 858 -53.41 12.92 15.02
N TRP A 859 -54.08 12.60 13.91
CA TRP A 859 -53.45 12.69 12.60
C TRP A 859 -53.27 14.14 12.12
N TYR A 860 -54.19 15.03 12.46
CA TYR A 860 -54.00 16.47 12.23
C TYR A 860 -52.81 17.03 13.03
N GLU A 861 -52.61 16.60 14.27
CA GLU A 861 -51.45 16.98 15.07
C GLU A 861 -50.14 16.51 14.43
N LYS A 862 -50.07 15.26 14.00
CA LYS A 862 -48.90 14.74 13.28
C LYS A 862 -48.61 15.50 11.99
N ALA A 863 -49.63 15.76 11.19
CA ALA A 863 -49.49 16.53 9.95
C ALA A 863 -49.01 17.97 10.22
N ALA A 864 -49.52 18.61 11.27
CA ALA A 864 -49.12 19.96 11.69
C ALA A 864 -47.67 20.00 12.19
N ASN A 865 -47.22 19.01 12.96
CA ASN A 865 -45.83 18.87 13.40
C ASN A 865 -44.88 18.67 12.22
N ASN A 866 -45.36 18.05 11.13
CA ASN A 866 -44.66 17.94 9.85
C ASN A 866 -44.88 19.14 8.91
N GLY A 867 -45.36 20.27 9.43
CA GLY A 867 -45.47 21.53 8.71
C GLY A 867 -46.63 21.61 7.71
N SER A 868 -47.75 20.94 7.98
CA SER A 868 -49.00 21.15 7.22
C SER A 868 -49.77 22.35 7.76
N GLU A 869 -49.84 23.39 6.94
CA GLU A 869 -50.62 24.61 7.18
C GLU A 869 -52.13 24.34 7.23
N VAL A 870 -52.62 23.40 6.41
CA VAL A 870 -54.02 22.98 6.39
C VAL A 870 -54.37 22.16 7.63
N ALA A 871 -53.46 21.33 8.13
CA ALA A 871 -53.68 20.59 9.36
C ALA A 871 -53.69 21.53 10.59
N LEU A 872 -52.82 22.54 10.63
CA LEU A 872 -52.87 23.58 11.67
C LEU A 872 -54.22 24.31 11.69
N TYR A 873 -54.77 24.64 10.51
CA TYR A 873 -56.11 25.21 10.43
C TYR A 873 -57.18 24.26 10.96
N ASN A 874 -57.12 22.97 10.62
CA ASN A 874 -58.09 22.00 11.11
C ASN A 874 -57.94 21.69 12.61
N LEU A 875 -56.73 21.76 13.19
CA LEU A 875 -56.57 21.75 14.64
C LEU A 875 -57.26 22.96 15.28
N GLY A 876 -57.15 24.14 14.66
CA GLY A 876 -57.92 25.32 15.08
C GLY A 876 -59.43 25.05 15.08
N ARG A 877 -59.95 24.39 14.03
CA ARG A 877 -61.36 23.97 13.96
C ARG A 877 -61.72 22.92 15.01
N CYS A 878 -60.82 21.97 15.28
CA CYS A 878 -61.02 20.95 16.30
C CYS A 878 -61.19 21.58 17.68
N TYR A 879 -60.33 22.54 18.05
CA TYR A 879 -60.45 23.28 19.30
C TYR A 879 -61.67 24.22 19.33
N GLU A 880 -62.06 24.84 18.21
CA GLU A 880 -63.24 25.70 18.12
C GLU A 880 -64.54 24.92 18.36
N HIS A 881 -64.65 23.71 17.80
CA HIS A 881 -65.87 22.91 17.79
C HIS A 881 -65.86 21.72 18.75
N GLY A 882 -64.74 21.43 19.40
CA GLY A 882 -64.58 20.29 20.30
C GLY A 882 -64.50 18.93 19.59
N ILE A 883 -63.87 18.87 18.41
CA ILE A 883 -63.72 17.65 17.60
C ILE A 883 -62.48 16.90 18.05
N GLY A 884 -62.65 15.80 18.78
CA GLY A 884 -61.55 14.96 19.26
C GLY A 884 -60.72 15.57 20.40
N VAL A 885 -61.07 16.78 20.82
CA VAL A 885 -60.43 17.54 21.90
C VAL A 885 -61.48 18.39 22.61
N LYS A 886 -61.24 18.76 23.87
CA LYS A 886 -62.13 19.70 24.57
C LYS A 886 -62.11 21.06 23.87
N ARG A 887 -63.29 21.67 23.69
CA ARG A 887 -63.42 23.00 23.09
C ARG A 887 -62.60 24.04 23.87
N ASP A 888 -61.78 24.79 23.14
CA ASP A 888 -60.92 25.86 23.65
C ASP A 888 -60.73 26.93 22.56
N GLU A 889 -61.38 28.09 22.72
CA GLU A 889 -61.33 29.17 21.72
C GLU A 889 -59.95 29.86 21.67
N VAL A 890 -59.18 29.84 22.77
CA VAL A 890 -57.85 30.45 22.84
C VAL A 890 -56.83 29.61 22.09
N GLU A 891 -56.85 28.29 22.30
CA GLU A 891 -56.00 27.38 21.52
C GLU A 891 -56.40 27.36 20.04
N ALA A 892 -57.71 27.41 19.73
CA ALA A 892 -58.18 27.53 18.35
C ALA A 892 -57.55 28.72 17.62
N PHE A 893 -57.54 29.90 18.26
CA PHE A 893 -56.94 31.12 17.71
C PHE A 893 -55.43 30.96 17.47
N LYS A 894 -54.67 30.41 18.42
CA LYS A 894 -53.21 30.18 18.26
C LYS A 894 -52.89 29.30 17.06
N PHE A 895 -53.67 28.24 16.83
CA PHE A 895 -53.50 27.37 15.68
C PHE A 895 -53.83 28.07 14.35
N TYR A 896 -54.87 28.91 14.33
CA TYR A 896 -55.17 29.75 13.17
C TYR A 896 -54.04 30.75 12.88
N GLU A 897 -53.48 31.43 13.88
CA GLU A 897 -52.32 32.32 13.71
C GLU A 897 -51.11 31.59 13.12
N ARG A 898 -50.78 30.40 13.64
CA ARG A 898 -49.69 29.58 13.12
C ARG A 898 -49.94 29.16 11.67
N SER A 899 -51.17 28.76 11.33
CA SER A 899 -51.57 28.41 9.96
C SER A 899 -51.46 29.62 9.01
N ASN A 900 -51.86 30.81 9.46
CA ASN A 900 -51.72 32.05 8.68
C ASN A 900 -50.26 32.48 8.47
N LYS A 901 -49.39 32.31 9.48
CA LYS A 901 -47.94 32.56 9.33
C LYS A 901 -47.32 31.66 8.25
N LEU A 902 -47.88 30.48 8.02
CA LEU A 902 -47.50 29.59 6.92
C LEU A 902 -48.26 29.88 5.61
N GLY A 903 -49.08 30.93 5.58
CA GLY A 903 -49.73 31.44 4.37
C GLY A 903 -51.07 30.78 4.00
N TYR A 904 -51.74 30.07 4.91
CA TYR A 904 -53.03 29.45 4.58
C TYR A 904 -54.17 30.48 4.53
N PRO A 905 -54.82 30.74 3.37
CA PRO A 905 -55.75 31.85 3.22
C PRO A 905 -56.99 31.77 4.12
N ASN A 906 -57.54 30.57 4.33
CA ASN A 906 -58.74 30.42 5.17
C ASN A 906 -58.47 30.72 6.65
N ALA A 907 -57.20 30.64 7.09
CA ALA A 907 -56.83 31.03 8.45
C ALA A 907 -56.93 32.55 8.64
N GLN A 908 -56.70 33.36 7.60
CA GLN A 908 -56.86 34.82 7.65
C GLN A 908 -58.30 35.22 7.97
N TYR A 909 -59.27 34.56 7.33
CA TYR A 909 -60.68 34.77 7.60
C TYR A 909 -61.05 34.46 9.05
N LYS A 910 -60.55 33.33 9.59
CA LYS A 910 -60.78 32.96 11.00
C LYS A 910 -60.14 33.93 11.97
N ILE A 911 -58.91 34.38 11.72
CA ILE A 911 -58.25 35.41 12.54
C ILE A 911 -59.06 36.71 12.54
N ALA A 912 -59.55 37.16 11.37
CA ALA A 912 -60.41 38.33 11.28
C ALA A 912 -61.73 38.16 12.04
N TYR A 913 -62.35 36.98 11.98
CA TYR A 913 -63.55 36.63 12.75
C TYR A 913 -63.32 36.71 14.27
N TYR A 914 -62.20 36.16 14.77
CA TYR A 914 -61.85 36.24 16.19
C TYR A 914 -61.45 37.65 16.63
N GLY A 915 -60.76 38.42 15.77
CA GLY A 915 -60.45 39.83 16.04
C GLY A 915 -61.69 40.71 16.20
N ASN A 916 -62.75 40.46 15.42
CA ASN A 916 -64.04 41.13 15.61
C ASN A 916 -64.77 40.66 16.88
N LYS A 917 -64.62 39.39 17.27
CA LYS A 917 -65.24 38.83 18.49
C LYS A 917 -64.60 39.38 19.76
N GLU A 918 -63.30 39.69 19.74
CA GLU A 918 -62.59 40.40 20.82
C GLU A 918 -63.14 41.82 21.02
N ILE A 919 -63.46 42.53 19.93
CA ILE A 919 -64.12 43.85 19.95
C ILE A 919 -65.57 43.73 20.46
N GLU A 920 -66.32 42.71 20.03
CA GLU A 920 -67.72 42.47 20.44
C GLU A 920 -67.84 41.99 21.91
N LEU A 921 -66.83 41.28 22.44
CA LEU A 921 -66.73 40.92 23.87
C LEU A 921 -66.28 42.11 24.73
N HIS A 922 -65.44 43.01 24.20
CA HIS A 922 -65.12 44.30 24.84
C HIS A 922 -66.36 45.20 24.91
N GLU A 923 -67.14 45.30 23.83
CA GLU A 923 -68.40 46.07 23.84
C GLU A 923 -69.46 45.47 24.78
N LYS A 924 -69.59 44.14 24.87
CA LYS A 924 -70.48 43.48 25.85
C LYS A 924 -70.03 43.55 27.31
N THR A 925 -68.74 43.80 27.57
CA THR A 925 -68.24 44.04 28.94
C THR A 925 -68.40 45.51 29.34
N VAL A 926 -68.22 46.45 28.41
CA VAL A 926 -68.50 47.88 28.62
C VAL A 926 -70.00 48.15 28.87
N ASP A 927 -70.91 47.41 28.22
CA ASP A 927 -72.36 47.56 28.43
C ASP A 927 -72.87 46.96 29.77
N LYS A 928 -72.04 46.13 30.44
CA LYS A 928 -72.29 45.68 31.82
C LYS A 928 -71.76 46.68 32.87
N GLU A 929 -70.71 47.43 32.55
CA GLU A 929 -70.22 48.51 33.42
C GLU A 929 -71.10 49.78 33.33
N TYR A 930 -71.80 50.00 32.21
CA TYR A 930 -72.76 51.12 32.07
C TYR A 930 -74.16 50.88 32.67
N LYS A 931 -74.45 49.70 33.22
CA LYS A 931 -75.68 49.43 34.02
C LYS A 931 -75.46 49.52 35.53
N PHE A 932 -74.26 49.91 35.97
CA PHE A 932 -73.91 50.14 37.37
C PHE A 932 -73.50 51.60 37.67
N LEU A 933 -73.58 52.48 36.67
CA LEU A 933 -73.62 53.94 36.79
C LEU A 933 -75.03 54.42 36.47
#